data_AF-A0A948Q1E6-F1
#
_entry.id   AF-A0A948Q1E6-F1
#
_cell.length_a   1.000
_cell.length_b   1.000
_cell.length_c   1.000
_cell.angle_alpha   90.00
_cell.angle_beta   90.00
_cell.angle_gamma   90.00
#
_symmetry.space_group_name_H-M   'P 1'
#
loop_
_entity.id
_entity.type
_entity.pdbx_description
1 polymer ?
#
loop_
_entity_poly.entity_id
_entity_poly.type
_entity_poly.pdbx_seq_one_letter_code
_entity_poly.pdbx_strand_id
1 'polypeptide(L)'
;MLKRALTMIVAGGLILGLAACSTDTELGGVRIPNARPDTRITGQPPTLLEAGFAVEFNWTGSDPDGKIVGYEWKISDNGLDGISPRDTLTQDPLTGAILNPWRFTAGNDSTFFVLADQEDFPGDPEADPRSFRSHSLFIRAVDDKGAKDPTPAYISFTSTTIVPTCRAVFPQLNAQGPKIVPPTVNIGWSGIDSDFDLRIPTKVRFLWKKALDPTGAPISTRYAYNRWYDQVLNFDDPDWSSWIRYKPLEEDRKVAFPQQTPGDYYLFAVQVQDTAGAVSVGFGYQIEVGHVLIKDGFYRPLVNLGEPFLGSSVMNTADYEIAANQPINFSWTASATSYNGEVVSFRHGWDLTNPDDPADPGWAVPPGLSAQNKFDAERRYAQGLHTFWLRVEDDSQQVMLLKRNVTVIPYVDPQFQLPLLIIDQVVDNRVQNWPDQSGNPRNDEAYRNAYWRFLGDGSGGVADLNWERDWMDHTRIPKYADLVKYKAVLCYAQYNDAQLMMDQFRPNDNGSDQFNWLGPYQERGGNFFLVGGGSMESFLAPASNYALPIIFDAREPRLFIGNQEFIAGFGTRTLPDETVVQRGPLMYPYATVGISSLDWTSPQGKFIYGRISTAKDDRNVACAGLKGIVLDRDFKSHQGIGPGVIPDTMYTNPEIDWQDVVSANADTLNLPTQSFPFRNDEFVDANLANRPQPMIAQECEAADAPGGLCIEPMFRGIARFDWLREYNKRRGDAGWPDSAYDAFTLEEICGTQALTSYGALSRGSAKTNGKVYGYFSYKMVEDKPGRKADVYWGFDPYRFEAEGTKKAIRWVLQYFGLSINQ
;
A
#
# COMPACT_ATOMS: atom_id res chain seq x y z
N MET A 1 -38.02 23.50 -55.22
CA MET A 1 -36.91 24.31 -55.76
C MET A 1 -35.82 23.33 -56.16
N LEU A 2 -35.63 23.07 -57.46
CA LEU A 2 -34.65 23.73 -58.36
C LEU A 2 -33.20 23.37 -57.93
N LYS A 3 -32.23 22.93 -58.76
CA LYS A 3 -31.97 22.97 -60.22
C LYS A 3 -30.69 22.13 -60.41
N ARG A 4 -30.57 21.17 -61.35
CA ARG A 4 -30.10 21.30 -62.75
C ARG A 4 -28.98 22.33 -63.03
N ALA A 5 -27.87 21.85 -63.57
CA ALA A 5 -27.02 22.47 -64.61
C ALA A 5 -26.19 21.31 -65.22
N LEU A 6 -26.36 20.82 -66.44
CA LEU A 6 -26.38 21.39 -67.80
C LEU A 6 -25.05 22.05 -68.21
N THR A 7 -24.29 21.35 -69.07
CA THR A 7 -23.44 22.00 -70.08
C THR A 7 -23.54 21.21 -71.38
N MET A 8 -23.73 21.94 -72.47
CA MET A 8 -24.05 21.51 -73.84
C MET A 8 -22.95 22.01 -74.79
N ILE A 9 -23.05 21.62 -76.07
CA ILE A 9 -22.37 22.12 -77.30
C ILE A 9 -21.13 21.30 -77.74
N VAL A 10 -20.91 20.84 -78.99
CA VAL A 10 -21.65 20.48 -80.24
C VAL A 10 -20.63 20.59 -81.39
N ALA A 11 -20.72 19.67 -82.37
CA ALA A 11 -20.44 19.77 -83.82
C ALA A 11 -19.56 18.59 -84.29
N GLY A 12 -19.82 17.83 -85.35
CA GLY A 12 -20.74 17.79 -86.50
C GLY A 12 -20.13 16.74 -87.47
N GLY A 13 -20.73 16.13 -88.47
CA GLY A 13 -22.05 16.04 -89.09
C GLY A 13 -21.89 15.17 -90.37
N LEU A 14 -22.93 14.46 -90.84
CA LEU A 14 -23.17 14.17 -92.27
C LEU A 14 -24.58 13.58 -92.55
N ILE A 15 -25.45 14.45 -93.06
CA ILE A 15 -26.48 14.37 -94.13
C ILE A 15 -26.93 13.01 -94.74
N LEU A 16 -28.28 12.80 -94.70
CA LEU A 16 -29.29 12.33 -95.70
C LEU A 16 -28.95 11.25 -96.76
N GLY A 17 -29.82 10.32 -97.15
CA GLY A 17 -31.24 10.04 -96.86
C GLY A 17 -31.81 8.95 -97.79
N LEU A 18 -33.01 8.41 -97.49
CA LEU A 18 -34.11 8.03 -98.39
C LEU A 18 -35.14 7.16 -97.65
N ALA A 19 -36.41 7.44 -97.90
CA ALA A 19 -37.59 6.79 -97.31
C ALA A 19 -37.85 5.40 -97.90
N ALA A 20 -38.34 4.46 -97.09
CA ALA A 20 -39.39 3.50 -97.44
C ALA A 20 -39.72 2.58 -96.25
N CYS A 21 -41.00 2.23 -96.13
CA CYS A 21 -41.56 1.37 -95.09
C CYS A 21 -40.88 0.00 -95.00
N SER A 22 -40.74 -0.51 -93.77
CA SER A 22 -40.99 -1.93 -93.52
C SER A 22 -41.70 -2.05 -92.18
N THR A 23 -43.00 -2.33 -92.27
CA THR A 23 -43.76 -3.00 -91.22
C THR A 23 -43.25 -4.43 -91.13
N ASP A 24 -42.24 -4.67 -90.30
CA ASP A 24 -42.01 -6.03 -89.81
C ASP A 24 -41.14 -6.04 -88.55
N THR A 25 -41.78 -6.34 -87.41
CA THR A 25 -41.12 -7.05 -86.31
C THR A 25 -42.04 -8.17 -85.82
N GLU A 26 -42.73 -8.87 -86.73
CA GLU A 26 -42.87 -10.30 -86.52
C GLU A 26 -41.53 -10.94 -86.90
N LEU A 27 -40.57 -10.89 -85.97
CA LEU A 27 -39.64 -12.01 -85.87
C LEU A 27 -40.46 -13.17 -85.31
N GLY A 28 -41.17 -13.84 -86.22
CA GLY A 28 -41.70 -15.19 -86.09
C GLY A 28 -40.56 -16.20 -85.96
N GLY A 29 -39.69 -16.01 -84.98
CA GLY A 29 -38.93 -17.10 -84.41
C GLY A 29 -39.88 -17.90 -83.54
N VAL A 30 -39.93 -19.21 -83.75
CA VAL A 30 -40.51 -20.15 -82.78
C VAL A 30 -40.08 -19.68 -81.39
N ARG A 31 -41.01 -19.45 -80.44
CA ARG A 31 -40.62 -19.28 -79.03
C ARG A 31 -39.80 -20.50 -78.68
N ILE A 32 -38.47 -20.34 -78.63
CA ILE A 32 -37.59 -21.38 -78.12
C ILE A 32 -38.05 -21.54 -76.66
N PRO A 33 -38.57 -22.71 -76.27
CA PRO A 33 -38.90 -22.95 -74.88
C PRO A 33 -37.67 -22.62 -74.05
N ASN A 34 -37.85 -21.86 -72.98
CA ASN A 34 -36.75 -21.46 -72.10
C ASN A 34 -35.89 -22.69 -71.78
N ALA A 35 -34.63 -22.68 -72.20
CA ALA A 35 -33.73 -23.78 -71.88
C ALA A 35 -33.50 -23.71 -70.37
N ARG A 36 -33.44 -24.85 -69.71
CA ARG A 36 -33.16 -24.83 -68.28
C ARG A 36 -31.68 -24.52 -68.08
N PRO A 37 -31.34 -23.69 -67.07
CA PRO A 37 -29.95 -23.40 -66.77
C PRO A 37 -29.25 -24.65 -66.22
N ASP A 38 -27.92 -24.65 -66.27
CA ASP A 38 -27.05 -25.69 -65.71
C ASP A 38 -26.13 -25.08 -64.65
N THR A 39 -25.84 -25.82 -63.57
CA THR A 39 -25.05 -25.36 -62.43
C THR A 39 -23.88 -26.28 -62.18
N ARG A 40 -22.72 -25.72 -61.85
CA ARG A 40 -21.55 -26.49 -61.41
C ARG A 40 -20.89 -25.82 -60.21
N ILE A 41 -20.41 -26.64 -59.29
CA ILE A 41 -19.55 -26.20 -58.18
C ILE A 41 -18.11 -26.13 -58.72
N THR A 42 -17.48 -24.96 -58.59
CA THR A 42 -16.16 -24.64 -59.15
C THR A 42 -15.08 -24.45 -58.11
N GLY A 43 -15.45 -24.21 -56.85
CA GLY A 43 -14.53 -24.14 -55.73
C GLY A 43 -15.12 -24.85 -54.52
N GLN A 44 -14.30 -25.66 -53.89
CA GLN A 44 -14.63 -26.51 -52.75
C GLN A 44 -13.43 -26.52 -51.80
N PRO A 45 -13.61 -26.93 -50.54
CA PRO A 45 -12.51 -27.10 -49.60
C PRO A 45 -11.43 -28.06 -50.15
N PRO A 46 -10.16 -27.90 -49.77
CA PRO A 46 -9.08 -28.78 -50.20
C PRO A 46 -9.36 -30.27 -49.89
N THR A 47 -10.07 -30.54 -48.80
CA THR A 47 -10.42 -31.87 -48.29
C THR A 47 -11.92 -31.94 -48.02
N LEU A 48 -12.61 -32.88 -48.66
CA LEU A 48 -14.04 -33.12 -48.43
C LEU A 48 -14.30 -34.11 -47.29
N LEU A 49 -13.29 -34.90 -46.90
CA LEU A 49 -13.39 -35.85 -45.80
C LEU A 49 -13.14 -35.20 -44.42
N GLU A 50 -12.44 -34.06 -44.40
CA GLU A 50 -12.08 -33.32 -43.20
C GLU A 50 -12.06 -31.82 -43.55
N ALA A 51 -13.24 -31.23 -43.76
CA ALA A 51 -13.37 -29.79 -43.92
C ALA A 51 -13.57 -29.16 -42.52
N GLY A 52 -13.16 -27.90 -42.32
CA GLY A 52 -13.57 -27.17 -41.11
C GLY A 52 -15.09 -26.98 -41.06
N PHE A 53 -15.62 -26.43 -39.97
CA PHE A 53 -17.05 -26.14 -39.83
C PHE A 53 -17.49 -24.83 -40.54
N ALA A 54 -16.54 -23.98 -40.92
CA ALA A 54 -16.74 -22.83 -41.81
C ALA A 54 -16.24 -23.19 -43.22
N VAL A 55 -17.18 -23.40 -44.14
CA VAL A 55 -16.89 -24.02 -45.43
C VAL A 55 -17.26 -23.08 -46.58
N GLU A 56 -16.26 -22.72 -47.38
CA GLU A 56 -16.44 -21.86 -48.54
C GLU A 56 -16.65 -22.70 -49.81
N PHE A 57 -17.71 -22.37 -50.56
CA PHE A 57 -17.94 -22.93 -51.88
C PHE A 57 -18.08 -21.82 -52.91
N ASN A 58 -17.60 -22.13 -54.11
CA ASN A 58 -17.79 -21.30 -55.30
C ASN A 58 -18.53 -22.13 -56.34
N TRP A 59 -19.40 -21.49 -57.11
CA TRP A 59 -20.20 -22.12 -58.16
C TRP A 59 -20.41 -21.17 -59.33
N THR A 60 -20.86 -21.73 -60.43
CA THR A 60 -21.24 -20.95 -61.60
C THR A 60 -22.39 -21.63 -62.32
N GLY A 61 -23.25 -20.83 -62.93
CA GLY A 61 -24.35 -21.28 -63.76
C GLY A 61 -24.19 -20.79 -65.20
N SER A 62 -24.69 -21.59 -66.14
CA SER A 62 -24.78 -21.22 -67.55
C SER A 62 -26.22 -21.38 -68.01
N ASP A 63 -26.71 -20.38 -68.73
CA ASP A 63 -28.02 -20.41 -69.38
C ASP A 63 -27.81 -20.33 -70.90
N PRO A 64 -28.16 -21.38 -71.67
CA PRO A 64 -27.98 -21.39 -73.12
C PRO A 64 -28.76 -20.33 -73.89
N ASP A 65 -29.91 -19.86 -73.37
CA ASP A 65 -30.80 -18.91 -74.07
C ASP A 65 -31.12 -17.63 -73.28
N GLY A 66 -30.38 -17.37 -72.21
CA GLY A 66 -30.63 -16.24 -71.31
C GLY A 66 -29.47 -15.92 -70.38
N LYS A 67 -29.81 -15.40 -69.19
CA LYS A 67 -28.83 -15.04 -68.15
C LYS A 67 -29.28 -15.57 -66.80
N ILE A 68 -28.31 -16.03 -66.01
CA ILE A 68 -28.53 -16.39 -64.61
C ILE A 68 -28.80 -15.13 -63.79
N VAL A 69 -29.91 -15.10 -63.06
CA VAL A 69 -30.26 -14.01 -62.12
C VAL A 69 -29.88 -14.32 -60.68
N GLY A 70 -29.59 -15.59 -60.38
CA GLY A 70 -29.04 -16.03 -59.10
C GLY A 70 -29.10 -17.55 -58.94
N TYR A 71 -28.92 -18.01 -57.71
CA TYR A 71 -28.87 -19.41 -57.35
C TYR A 71 -29.76 -19.68 -56.14
N GLU A 72 -30.28 -20.89 -56.08
CA GLU A 72 -30.96 -21.45 -54.92
C GLU A 72 -30.09 -22.54 -54.31
N TRP A 73 -29.88 -22.50 -53.00
CA TRP A 73 -29.12 -23.50 -52.26
C TRP A 73 -29.85 -24.04 -51.04
N LYS A 74 -29.42 -25.22 -50.56
CA LYS A 74 -29.72 -25.77 -49.23
C LYS A 74 -28.67 -26.79 -48.82
N ILE A 75 -28.60 -27.09 -47.53
CA ILE A 75 -27.65 -28.06 -46.97
C ILE A 75 -28.46 -29.18 -46.32
N SER A 76 -28.03 -30.42 -46.56
CA SER A 76 -28.48 -31.58 -45.81
C SER A 76 -27.50 -31.91 -44.70
N ASP A 77 -28.02 -32.30 -43.55
CA ASP A 77 -27.26 -32.74 -42.39
C ASP A 77 -27.39 -34.26 -42.22
N ASN A 78 -26.37 -34.98 -42.69
CA ASN A 78 -26.23 -36.43 -42.60
C ASN A 78 -27.37 -37.25 -43.27
N GLY A 79 -28.17 -36.61 -44.13
CA GLY A 79 -29.24 -37.27 -44.90
C GLY A 79 -30.46 -37.71 -44.07
N LEU A 80 -30.50 -37.43 -42.77
CA LEU A 80 -31.64 -37.74 -41.88
C LEU A 80 -32.78 -36.72 -41.99
N ASP A 81 -32.52 -35.58 -42.62
CA ASP A 81 -33.46 -34.48 -42.85
C ASP A 81 -34.32 -34.63 -44.11
N GLY A 82 -34.23 -35.79 -44.78
CA GLY A 82 -35.02 -36.13 -45.97
C GLY A 82 -34.57 -35.43 -47.26
N ILE A 83 -33.38 -34.82 -47.28
CA ILE A 83 -32.79 -34.24 -48.49
C ILE A 83 -31.85 -35.25 -49.14
N SER A 84 -32.04 -35.53 -50.43
CA SER A 84 -31.13 -36.38 -51.21
C SER A 84 -30.94 -35.85 -52.65
N PRO A 85 -29.90 -36.31 -53.38
CA PRO A 85 -29.72 -35.96 -54.79
C PRO A 85 -30.87 -36.33 -55.70
N ARG A 86 -31.70 -37.31 -55.32
CA ARG A 86 -32.88 -37.73 -56.08
C ARG A 86 -34.15 -37.02 -55.62
N ASP A 87 -34.15 -36.51 -54.40
CA ASP A 87 -35.34 -35.95 -53.79
C ASP A 87 -34.97 -34.79 -52.85
N THR A 88 -35.15 -33.57 -53.36
CA THR A 88 -34.89 -32.33 -52.62
C THR A 88 -36.19 -31.77 -52.06
N LEU A 89 -37.05 -32.63 -51.48
CA LEU A 89 -38.38 -32.27 -50.97
C LEU A 89 -38.36 -30.91 -50.29
N THR A 90 -39.10 -29.97 -50.88
CA THR A 90 -39.28 -28.63 -50.33
C THR A 90 -40.62 -28.53 -49.61
N GLN A 91 -41.56 -29.43 -49.93
CA GLN A 91 -42.86 -29.58 -49.30
C GLN A 91 -43.07 -31.04 -48.92
N ASP A 92 -43.61 -31.26 -47.72
CA ASP A 92 -44.09 -32.56 -47.27
C ASP A 92 -45.27 -33.01 -48.16
N PRO A 93 -45.17 -34.15 -48.86
CA PRO A 93 -46.24 -34.65 -49.73
C PRO A 93 -47.55 -34.97 -48.98
N LEU A 94 -47.49 -35.24 -47.67
CA LEU A 94 -48.63 -35.58 -46.83
C LEU A 94 -49.30 -34.35 -46.20
N THR A 95 -48.52 -33.33 -45.82
CA THR A 95 -49.03 -32.19 -45.04
C THR A 95 -48.97 -30.85 -45.78
N GLY A 96 -48.26 -30.77 -46.91
CA GLY A 96 -47.98 -29.52 -47.62
C GLY A 96 -47.03 -28.57 -46.89
N ALA A 97 -46.49 -28.97 -45.73
CA ALA A 97 -45.57 -28.16 -44.93
C ALA A 97 -44.23 -27.99 -45.64
N ILE A 98 -43.65 -26.80 -45.58
CA ILE A 98 -42.31 -26.55 -46.13
C ILE A 98 -41.26 -27.07 -45.14
N LEU A 99 -40.59 -28.18 -45.47
CA LEU A 99 -39.62 -28.83 -44.57
C LEU A 99 -38.20 -28.24 -44.73
N ASN A 100 -37.73 -28.10 -45.97
CA ASN A 100 -36.36 -27.67 -46.28
C ASN A 100 -36.35 -26.63 -47.43
N PRO A 101 -36.66 -25.35 -47.12
CA PRO A 101 -36.78 -24.31 -48.14
C PRO A 101 -35.46 -24.03 -48.84
N TRP A 102 -35.52 -23.83 -50.15
CA TRP A 102 -34.40 -23.30 -50.93
C TRP A 102 -34.14 -21.84 -50.55
N ARG A 103 -32.86 -21.48 -50.38
CA ARG A 103 -32.41 -20.12 -50.07
C ARG A 103 -31.81 -19.49 -51.33
N PHE A 104 -32.20 -18.26 -51.64
CA PHE A 104 -31.72 -17.55 -52.84
C PHE A 104 -30.47 -16.71 -52.54
N THR A 105 -29.52 -16.67 -53.49
CA THR A 105 -28.36 -15.77 -53.48
C THR A 105 -28.04 -15.32 -54.91
N ALA A 106 -27.61 -14.06 -55.07
CA ALA A 106 -27.08 -13.57 -56.35
C ALA A 106 -25.55 -13.78 -56.48
N GLY A 107 -24.89 -14.21 -55.41
CA GLY A 107 -23.46 -14.49 -55.37
C GLY A 107 -23.10 -15.78 -56.11
N ASN A 108 -21.85 -15.84 -56.59
CA ASN A 108 -21.25 -17.06 -57.15
C ASN A 108 -20.46 -17.84 -56.09
N ASP A 109 -20.53 -17.40 -54.83
CA ASP A 109 -19.83 -17.93 -53.68
C ASP A 109 -20.65 -17.74 -52.41
N SER A 110 -20.40 -18.56 -51.39
CA SER A 110 -20.82 -18.33 -50.00
C SER A 110 -19.99 -19.16 -49.03
N THR A 111 -19.86 -18.65 -47.81
CA THR A 111 -19.37 -19.40 -46.65
C THR A 111 -20.55 -19.92 -45.84
N PHE A 112 -20.54 -21.21 -45.52
CA PHE A 112 -21.54 -21.86 -44.68
C PHE A 112 -20.92 -22.26 -43.35
N PHE A 113 -21.63 -21.97 -42.26
CA PHE A 113 -21.31 -22.49 -40.94
C PHE A 113 -22.21 -23.69 -40.69
N VAL A 114 -21.62 -24.87 -40.62
CA VAL A 114 -22.31 -26.14 -40.40
C VAL A 114 -21.95 -26.74 -39.06
N LEU A 115 -22.78 -27.63 -38.55
CA LEU A 115 -22.50 -28.32 -37.29
C LEU A 115 -21.44 -29.42 -37.49
N ALA A 116 -20.85 -29.92 -36.41
CA ALA A 116 -19.93 -31.04 -36.41
C ALA A 116 -20.23 -31.98 -35.23
N ASP A 117 -21.51 -32.17 -34.90
CA ASP A 117 -22.02 -32.75 -33.65
C ASP A 117 -22.69 -34.13 -33.82
N GLN A 118 -22.13 -35.02 -34.66
CA GLN A 118 -22.76 -36.32 -34.92
C GLN A 118 -22.90 -37.19 -33.65
N GLU A 119 -24.12 -37.66 -33.43
CA GLU A 119 -24.50 -38.58 -32.35
C GLU A 119 -23.81 -39.95 -32.51
N ASP A 120 -23.48 -40.61 -31.38
CA ASP A 120 -22.83 -41.94 -31.32
C ASP A 120 -21.44 -42.06 -31.96
N PHE A 121 -20.63 -41.00 -31.88
CA PHE A 121 -19.27 -41.02 -32.43
C PHE A 121 -18.33 -42.02 -31.72
N PRO A 122 -17.70 -42.99 -32.43
CA PRO A 122 -16.64 -43.82 -31.87
C PRO A 122 -15.38 -42.96 -31.68
N GLY A 123 -14.91 -42.81 -30.44
CA GLY A 123 -13.74 -41.98 -30.12
C GLY A 123 -12.53 -42.30 -31.01
N ASP A 124 -11.90 -41.24 -31.55
CA ASP A 124 -10.69 -41.32 -32.36
C ASP A 124 -9.54 -41.96 -31.53
N PRO A 125 -8.92 -43.07 -31.99
CA PRO A 125 -7.87 -43.75 -31.23
C PRO A 125 -6.53 -43.00 -31.13
N GLU A 126 -6.27 -41.94 -31.93
CA GLU A 126 -4.89 -41.39 -32.08
C GLU A 126 -4.71 -39.85 -31.98
N ALA A 127 -5.71 -39.03 -31.66
CA ALA A 127 -5.52 -37.57 -31.43
C ALA A 127 -6.58 -36.95 -30.50
N ASP A 128 -6.43 -35.66 -30.14
CA ASP A 128 -7.41 -34.87 -29.38
C ASP A 128 -8.84 -35.19 -29.85
N PRO A 129 -9.82 -35.40 -28.94
CA PRO A 129 -11.15 -35.85 -29.34
C PRO A 129 -11.73 -34.89 -30.38
N ARG A 130 -11.98 -35.39 -31.59
CA ARG A 130 -12.63 -34.64 -32.67
C ARG A 130 -14.10 -35.01 -32.73
N SER A 131 -14.91 -34.07 -33.18
CA SER A 131 -16.30 -34.31 -33.53
C SER A 131 -16.49 -33.96 -35.00
N PHE A 132 -17.38 -34.67 -35.68
CA PHE A 132 -17.64 -34.44 -37.09
C PHE A 132 -19.11 -34.59 -37.43
N ARG A 133 -19.51 -34.11 -38.60
CA ARG A 133 -20.81 -34.39 -39.19
C ARG A 133 -20.72 -34.32 -40.72
N SER A 134 -21.39 -35.23 -41.41
CA SER A 134 -21.47 -35.16 -42.86
C SER A 134 -22.58 -34.22 -43.30
N HIS A 135 -22.28 -33.40 -44.31
CA HIS A 135 -23.20 -32.46 -44.92
C HIS A 135 -23.21 -32.64 -46.44
N SER A 136 -24.34 -32.29 -47.07
CA SER A 136 -24.42 -32.19 -48.53
C SER A 136 -24.98 -30.84 -48.93
N LEU A 137 -24.18 -30.00 -49.58
CA LEU A 137 -24.63 -28.76 -50.20
C LEU A 137 -25.29 -29.09 -51.54
N PHE A 138 -26.50 -28.60 -51.75
CA PHE A 138 -27.22 -28.63 -53.03
C PHE A 138 -27.37 -27.20 -53.53
N ILE A 139 -27.06 -26.97 -54.81
CA ILE A 139 -27.20 -25.67 -55.44
C ILE A 139 -27.70 -25.78 -56.88
N ARG A 140 -28.58 -24.85 -57.27
CA ARG A 140 -29.16 -24.78 -58.60
C ARG A 140 -29.27 -23.33 -59.07
N ALA A 141 -28.99 -23.08 -60.33
CA ALA A 141 -29.11 -21.77 -60.94
C ALA A 141 -30.57 -21.46 -61.29
N VAL A 142 -30.91 -20.17 -61.28
CA VAL A 142 -32.21 -19.62 -61.66
C VAL A 142 -31.99 -18.59 -62.76
N ASP A 143 -32.68 -18.75 -63.89
CA ASP A 143 -32.59 -17.84 -65.03
C ASP A 143 -33.53 -16.63 -64.93
N ASP A 144 -33.39 -15.70 -65.86
CA ASP A 144 -34.15 -14.46 -65.96
C ASP A 144 -35.63 -14.65 -66.32
N LYS A 145 -36.03 -15.86 -66.70
CA LYS A 145 -37.43 -16.28 -66.94
C LYS A 145 -37.99 -17.15 -65.80
N GLY A 146 -37.22 -17.38 -64.75
CA GLY A 146 -37.57 -18.11 -63.54
C GLY A 146 -37.48 -19.63 -63.64
N ALA A 147 -36.93 -20.20 -64.72
CA ALA A 147 -36.66 -21.64 -64.73
C ALA A 147 -35.40 -21.95 -63.91
N LYS A 148 -35.40 -23.16 -63.35
CA LYS A 148 -34.41 -23.63 -62.39
C LYS A 148 -33.70 -24.83 -62.97
N ASP A 149 -32.42 -24.96 -62.65
CA ASP A 149 -31.67 -26.16 -63.01
C ASP A 149 -32.36 -27.40 -62.39
N PRO A 150 -32.78 -28.37 -63.22
CA PRO A 150 -33.49 -29.56 -62.76
C PRO A 150 -32.60 -30.63 -62.16
N THR A 151 -31.28 -30.47 -62.29
CA THR A 151 -30.23 -31.35 -61.78
C THR A 151 -29.30 -30.56 -60.87
N PRO A 152 -29.74 -30.16 -59.66
CA PRO A 152 -28.91 -29.37 -58.76
C PRO A 152 -27.53 -30.00 -58.59
N ALA A 153 -26.49 -29.19 -58.79
CA ALA A 153 -25.15 -29.59 -58.42
C ALA A 153 -25.12 -29.83 -56.91
N TYR A 154 -24.43 -30.90 -56.50
CA TYR A 154 -24.27 -31.17 -55.08
C TYR A 154 -22.87 -31.67 -54.76
N ILE A 155 -22.49 -31.43 -53.52
CA ILE A 155 -21.23 -31.91 -52.97
C ILE A 155 -21.44 -32.35 -51.53
N SER A 156 -20.94 -33.53 -51.20
CA SER A 156 -20.91 -34.01 -49.82
C SER A 156 -19.53 -33.75 -49.24
N PHE A 157 -19.53 -33.28 -48.00
CA PHE A 157 -18.32 -33.05 -47.23
C PHE A 157 -18.58 -33.36 -45.76
N THR A 158 -17.52 -33.66 -45.01
CA THR A 158 -17.59 -33.88 -43.57
C THR A 158 -16.93 -32.70 -42.88
N SER A 159 -17.69 -31.98 -42.07
CA SER A 159 -17.16 -30.96 -41.17
C SER A 159 -16.49 -31.67 -39.98
N THR A 160 -15.36 -31.17 -39.54
CA THR A 160 -14.64 -31.63 -38.35
C THR A 160 -14.32 -30.44 -37.46
N THR A 161 -14.29 -30.68 -36.15
CA THR A 161 -13.87 -29.71 -35.13
C THR A 161 -13.19 -30.45 -33.98
N ILE A 162 -12.36 -29.76 -33.20
CA ILE A 162 -11.77 -30.31 -31.99
C ILE A 162 -12.76 -30.09 -30.85
N VAL A 163 -13.10 -31.16 -30.13
CA VAL A 163 -14.04 -31.09 -29.00
C VAL A 163 -13.48 -30.13 -27.95
N PRO A 164 -14.28 -29.16 -27.47
CA PRO A 164 -13.80 -28.22 -26.47
C PRO A 164 -13.49 -28.92 -25.15
N THR A 165 -12.53 -28.38 -24.41
CA THR A 165 -12.18 -28.86 -23.06
C THR A 165 -12.76 -27.93 -22.01
N CYS A 166 -13.07 -28.46 -20.82
CA CYS A 166 -13.52 -27.66 -19.70
C CYS A 166 -12.97 -28.16 -18.37
N ARG A 167 -13.11 -27.29 -17.36
CA ARG A 167 -12.69 -27.55 -16.01
C ARG A 167 -13.57 -26.81 -15.01
N ALA A 168 -13.98 -27.50 -13.95
CA ALA A 168 -14.54 -26.91 -12.75
C ALA A 168 -13.44 -26.19 -11.94
N VAL A 169 -13.76 -25.01 -11.39
CA VAL A 169 -12.80 -24.13 -10.70
C VAL A 169 -13.37 -23.65 -9.37
N PHE A 170 -12.62 -23.76 -8.26
CA PHE A 170 -13.02 -23.13 -6.98
C PHE A 170 -11.93 -23.09 -5.90
N PRO A 171 -11.45 -21.91 -5.49
CA PRO A 171 -10.72 -21.01 -6.41
C PRO A 171 -9.60 -21.75 -7.18
N GLN A 172 -9.20 -22.95 -6.74
CA GLN A 172 -8.48 -23.98 -7.49
C GLN A 172 -8.84 -25.37 -6.96
N LEU A 173 -9.22 -26.29 -7.87
CA LEU A 173 -9.53 -27.70 -7.57
C LEU A 173 -8.38 -28.58 -8.06
N ASN A 174 -7.30 -28.71 -7.28
CA ASN A 174 -6.11 -29.52 -7.61
C ASN A 174 -5.72 -30.52 -6.50
N ALA A 175 -6.60 -30.71 -5.52
CA ALA A 175 -6.35 -31.55 -4.35
C ALA A 175 -6.61 -33.04 -4.65
N GLN A 176 -5.87 -33.92 -3.97
CA GLN A 176 -6.07 -35.39 -4.09
C GLN A 176 -7.41 -35.87 -3.48
N GLY A 177 -8.13 -35.01 -2.77
CA GLY A 177 -9.40 -35.30 -2.11
C GLY A 177 -10.39 -34.13 -2.24
N PRO A 178 -11.62 -34.26 -1.71
CA PRO A 178 -12.66 -33.23 -1.84
C PRO A 178 -12.19 -31.89 -1.28
N LYS A 179 -12.56 -30.81 -1.97
CA LYS A 179 -12.27 -29.44 -1.51
C LYS A 179 -13.30 -29.02 -0.48
N ILE A 180 -12.86 -28.51 0.67
CA ILE A 180 -13.77 -27.94 1.67
C ILE A 180 -14.33 -26.63 1.12
N VAL A 181 -15.64 -26.41 1.26
CA VAL A 181 -16.36 -25.21 0.79
C VAL A 181 -17.41 -24.75 1.81
N PRO A 182 -17.82 -23.47 1.83
CA PRO A 182 -18.89 -23.00 2.73
C PRO A 182 -20.28 -23.58 2.35
N PRO A 183 -21.29 -23.48 3.24
CA PRO A 183 -22.66 -23.94 2.95
C PRO A 183 -23.32 -23.32 1.72
N THR A 184 -23.06 -22.04 1.44
CA THR A 184 -23.43 -21.43 0.15
C THR A 184 -22.23 -21.52 -0.77
N VAL A 185 -22.29 -22.43 -1.74
CA VAL A 185 -21.16 -22.75 -2.62
C VAL A 185 -21.24 -21.90 -3.87
N ASN A 186 -20.33 -20.95 -4.02
CA ASN A 186 -20.00 -20.43 -5.34
C ASN A 186 -19.13 -21.47 -6.04
N ILE A 187 -19.24 -21.69 -7.34
CA ILE A 187 -18.28 -22.54 -8.07
C ILE A 187 -18.26 -22.12 -9.53
N GLY A 188 -17.06 -22.08 -10.08
CA GLY A 188 -16.82 -21.57 -11.42
C GLY A 188 -16.40 -22.65 -12.40
N TRP A 189 -16.21 -22.22 -13.64
CA TRP A 189 -15.69 -23.06 -14.71
C TRP A 189 -14.82 -22.27 -15.69
N SER A 190 -13.92 -23.00 -16.34
CA SER A 190 -13.13 -22.54 -17.47
C SER A 190 -13.24 -23.54 -18.61
N GLY A 191 -13.18 -23.09 -19.85
CA GLY A 191 -13.19 -23.94 -21.02
C GLY A 191 -12.42 -23.31 -22.18
N ILE A 192 -11.91 -24.16 -23.04
CA ILE A 192 -11.07 -23.82 -24.19
C ILE A 192 -11.65 -24.55 -25.40
N ASP A 193 -11.83 -23.78 -26.48
CA ASP A 193 -12.11 -24.26 -27.83
C ASP A 193 -10.83 -24.00 -28.63
N SER A 194 -10.14 -25.04 -29.10
CA SER A 194 -8.76 -24.88 -29.61
C SER A 194 -8.67 -24.38 -31.05
N ASP A 195 -9.70 -24.64 -31.84
CA ASP A 195 -9.78 -24.42 -33.29
C ASP A 195 -10.70 -23.24 -33.66
N PHE A 196 -11.30 -22.57 -32.67
CA PHE A 196 -11.96 -21.28 -32.84
C PHE A 196 -11.04 -20.08 -32.52
N ASP A 197 -11.14 -19.01 -33.32
CA ASP A 197 -10.27 -17.81 -33.22
C ASP A 197 -10.27 -17.16 -31.82
N LEU A 198 -11.42 -17.14 -31.14
CA LEU A 198 -11.55 -16.56 -29.79
C LEU A 198 -11.08 -17.50 -28.67
N ARG A 199 -10.79 -18.75 -29.00
CA ARG A 199 -10.38 -19.83 -28.10
C ARG A 199 -11.30 -20.12 -26.90
N ILE A 200 -12.57 -19.74 -27.00
CA ILE A 200 -13.57 -19.91 -25.94
C ILE A 200 -14.79 -20.66 -26.48
N PRO A 201 -15.40 -21.56 -25.68
CA PRO A 201 -16.66 -22.19 -26.06
C PRO A 201 -17.80 -21.17 -26.20
N THR A 202 -18.92 -21.58 -26.80
CA THR A 202 -20.09 -20.72 -26.99
C THR A 202 -21.18 -20.94 -25.94
N LYS A 203 -21.30 -22.16 -25.40
CA LYS A 203 -22.27 -22.49 -24.34
C LYS A 203 -21.64 -23.35 -23.24
N VAL A 204 -22.30 -23.35 -22.08
CA VAL A 204 -21.98 -24.18 -20.92
C VAL A 204 -23.26 -24.71 -20.29
N ARG A 205 -23.19 -25.89 -19.69
CA ARG A 205 -24.16 -26.42 -18.74
C ARG A 205 -23.43 -27.09 -17.57
N PHE A 206 -24.11 -27.25 -16.46
CA PHE A 206 -23.56 -27.88 -15.27
C PHE A 206 -24.59 -28.77 -14.56
N LEU A 207 -24.09 -29.68 -13.72
CA LEU A 207 -24.86 -30.58 -12.88
C LEU A 207 -24.33 -30.49 -11.45
N TRP A 208 -25.22 -30.27 -10.48
CA TRP A 208 -24.91 -30.24 -9.05
C TRP A 208 -25.64 -31.37 -8.34
N LYS A 209 -24.89 -32.34 -7.83
CA LYS A 209 -25.46 -33.58 -7.28
C LYS A 209 -24.79 -33.97 -5.98
N LYS A 210 -25.58 -34.50 -5.04
CA LYS A 210 -25.03 -35.08 -3.80
C LYS A 210 -24.17 -36.30 -4.18
N ALA A 211 -22.96 -36.38 -3.64
CA ALA A 211 -21.97 -37.39 -3.98
C ALA A 211 -22.29 -38.70 -3.23
N LEU A 212 -23.25 -39.47 -3.74
CA LEU A 212 -23.65 -40.77 -3.18
C LEU A 212 -23.32 -41.88 -4.18
N ASP A 213 -22.85 -43.02 -3.67
CA ASP A 213 -22.68 -44.24 -4.45
C ASP A 213 -24.04 -44.94 -4.69
N PRO A 214 -24.10 -45.99 -5.53
CA PRO A 214 -25.35 -46.70 -5.82
C PRO A 214 -26.04 -47.34 -4.60
N THR A 215 -25.33 -47.48 -3.47
CA THR A 215 -25.88 -47.99 -2.20
C THR A 215 -26.41 -46.88 -1.30
N GLY A 216 -26.22 -45.61 -1.69
CA GLY A 216 -26.58 -44.43 -0.92
C GLY A 216 -25.50 -43.97 0.06
N ALA A 217 -24.29 -44.55 0.04
CA ALA A 217 -23.19 -44.14 0.90
C ALA A 217 -22.43 -42.94 0.30
N PRO A 218 -21.89 -42.02 1.12
CA PRO A 218 -21.19 -40.85 0.62
C PRO A 218 -19.87 -41.19 -0.08
N ILE A 219 -19.69 -40.65 -1.28
CA ILE A 219 -18.43 -40.68 -2.03
C ILE A 219 -17.53 -39.61 -1.41
N SER A 220 -16.70 -40.01 -0.44
CA SER A 220 -15.86 -39.09 0.34
C SER A 220 -14.40 -39.01 -0.11
N THR A 221 -13.98 -39.85 -1.07
CA THR A 221 -12.59 -39.96 -1.53
C THR A 221 -12.50 -40.05 -3.06
N ARG A 222 -11.34 -39.70 -3.61
CA ARG A 222 -11.04 -39.89 -5.04
C ARG A 222 -11.13 -41.35 -5.47
N TYR A 223 -10.74 -42.28 -4.60
CA TYR A 223 -10.86 -43.72 -4.88
C TYR A 223 -12.32 -44.13 -5.06
N ALA A 224 -13.21 -43.70 -4.16
CA ALA A 224 -14.64 -43.97 -4.27
C ALA A 224 -15.24 -43.32 -5.52
N TYR A 225 -14.82 -42.10 -5.87
CA TYR A 225 -15.24 -41.44 -7.10
C TYR A 225 -14.85 -42.26 -8.34
N ASN A 226 -13.56 -42.60 -8.49
CA ASN A 226 -13.06 -43.35 -9.64
C ASN A 226 -13.74 -44.73 -9.80
N ARG A 227 -14.27 -45.29 -8.71
CA ARG A 227 -14.98 -46.58 -8.72
C ARG A 227 -16.42 -46.46 -9.20
N TRP A 228 -17.08 -45.32 -8.99
CA TRP A 228 -18.55 -45.20 -9.14
C TRP A 228 -19.01 -44.06 -10.04
N TYR A 229 -18.11 -43.21 -10.55
CA TYR A 229 -18.51 -41.98 -11.28
C TYR A 229 -19.40 -42.28 -12.50
N ASP A 230 -19.15 -43.38 -13.21
CA ASP A 230 -19.89 -43.85 -14.38
C ASP A 230 -21.33 -44.29 -14.08
N GLN A 231 -21.62 -44.62 -12.83
CA GLN A 231 -22.97 -44.98 -12.35
C GLN A 231 -23.70 -43.79 -11.71
N VAL A 232 -22.98 -42.73 -11.36
CA VAL A 232 -23.52 -41.56 -10.64
C VAL A 232 -23.74 -40.37 -11.57
N LEU A 233 -22.88 -40.22 -12.57
CA LEU A 233 -22.91 -39.13 -13.55
C LEU A 233 -23.20 -39.69 -14.95
N ASN A 234 -24.18 -39.08 -15.62
CA ASN A 234 -24.55 -39.40 -16.99
C ASN A 234 -24.84 -38.08 -17.73
N PHE A 235 -24.50 -37.98 -19.01
CA PHE A 235 -24.80 -36.81 -19.85
C PHE A 235 -26.29 -36.66 -20.18
N ASP A 236 -27.06 -37.74 -20.03
CA ASP A 236 -28.53 -37.76 -20.17
C ASP A 236 -29.27 -37.52 -18.84
N ASP A 237 -28.55 -37.17 -17.77
CA ASP A 237 -29.16 -36.88 -16.47
C ASP A 237 -30.15 -35.68 -16.62
N PRO A 238 -31.44 -35.84 -16.28
CA PRO A 238 -32.42 -34.77 -16.46
C PRO A 238 -32.14 -33.53 -15.58
N ASP A 239 -31.29 -33.66 -14.55
CA ASP A 239 -30.92 -32.57 -13.64
C ASP A 239 -29.81 -31.66 -14.19
N TRP A 240 -29.26 -31.94 -15.38
CA TRP A 240 -28.38 -31.00 -16.05
C TRP A 240 -29.11 -29.67 -16.29
N SER A 241 -28.44 -28.56 -15.97
CA SER A 241 -28.96 -27.23 -16.29
C SER A 241 -29.20 -27.09 -17.80
N SER A 242 -30.16 -26.25 -18.20
CA SER A 242 -30.26 -25.82 -19.60
C SER A 242 -28.94 -25.21 -20.08
N TRP A 243 -28.60 -25.41 -21.34
CA TRP A 243 -27.46 -24.73 -21.96
C TRP A 243 -27.60 -23.21 -21.85
N ILE A 244 -26.60 -22.56 -21.27
CA ILE A 244 -26.50 -21.10 -21.17
C ILE A 244 -25.31 -20.60 -21.99
N ARG A 245 -25.37 -19.33 -22.39
CA ARG A 245 -24.26 -18.69 -23.12
C ARG A 245 -23.00 -18.67 -22.27
N TYR A 246 -21.88 -19.09 -22.86
CA TYR A 246 -20.57 -19.00 -22.24
C TYR A 246 -20.14 -17.54 -22.12
N LYS A 247 -19.83 -17.10 -20.89
CA LYS A 247 -19.50 -15.70 -20.60
C LYS A 247 -18.05 -15.39 -21.01
N PRO A 248 -17.78 -14.22 -21.61
CA PRO A 248 -16.44 -13.88 -22.08
C PRO A 248 -15.47 -13.61 -20.93
N LEU A 249 -15.91 -12.98 -19.85
CA LEU A 249 -15.09 -12.72 -18.65
C LEU A 249 -15.14 -13.93 -17.71
N GLU A 250 -14.01 -14.27 -17.09
CA GLU A 250 -13.91 -15.42 -16.19
C GLU A 250 -14.67 -15.23 -14.87
N GLU A 251 -14.71 -14.01 -14.33
CA GLU A 251 -15.45 -13.66 -13.10
C GLU A 251 -16.97 -13.89 -13.21
N ASP A 252 -17.51 -13.83 -14.44
CA ASP A 252 -18.92 -14.10 -14.75
C ASP A 252 -19.23 -15.60 -14.90
N ARG A 253 -18.20 -16.47 -14.94
CA ARG A 253 -18.33 -17.92 -15.19
C ARG A 253 -18.47 -18.69 -13.87
N LYS A 254 -19.47 -18.33 -13.07
CA LYS A 254 -19.76 -18.98 -11.80
C LYS A 254 -21.26 -19.13 -11.54
N VAL A 255 -21.58 -20.06 -10.66
CA VAL A 255 -22.94 -20.31 -10.16
C VAL A 255 -22.90 -20.47 -8.64
N ALA A 256 -23.99 -20.07 -7.97
CA ALA A 256 -24.17 -20.18 -6.53
C ALA A 256 -25.18 -21.27 -6.18
N PHE A 257 -24.84 -22.11 -5.21
CA PHE A 257 -25.70 -23.13 -4.61
C PHE A 257 -25.91 -22.82 -3.13
N PRO A 258 -27.01 -22.17 -2.74
CA PRO A 258 -27.22 -21.72 -1.37
C PRO A 258 -27.55 -22.88 -0.42
N GLN A 259 -27.18 -22.71 0.86
CA GLN A 259 -27.69 -23.50 1.99
C GLN A 259 -27.55 -25.04 1.85
N GLN A 260 -26.39 -25.49 1.37
CA GLN A 260 -26.06 -26.91 1.34
C GLN A 260 -25.82 -27.45 2.76
N THR A 261 -26.16 -28.71 3.00
CA THR A 261 -26.08 -29.34 4.32
C THR A 261 -24.62 -29.54 4.75
N PRO A 262 -24.18 -29.01 5.91
CA PRO A 262 -22.84 -29.27 6.42
C PRO A 262 -22.57 -30.76 6.64
N GLY A 263 -21.38 -31.21 6.24
CA GLY A 263 -20.95 -32.61 6.33
C GLY A 263 -21.25 -33.45 5.09
N ASP A 264 -22.11 -32.97 4.18
CA ASP A 264 -22.39 -33.65 2.91
C ASP A 264 -21.29 -33.38 1.86
N TYR A 265 -21.15 -34.35 0.95
CA TYR A 265 -20.27 -34.26 -0.22
C TYR A 265 -21.10 -34.01 -1.47
N TYR A 266 -20.57 -33.20 -2.39
CA TYR A 266 -21.22 -32.87 -3.66
C TYR A 266 -20.26 -32.96 -4.84
N LEU A 267 -20.82 -33.32 -6.00
CA LEU A 267 -20.18 -33.31 -7.30
C LEU A 267 -20.76 -32.15 -8.13
N PHE A 268 -19.86 -31.34 -8.70
CA PHE A 268 -20.18 -30.31 -9.68
C PHE A 268 -19.55 -30.69 -11.01
N ALA A 269 -20.35 -31.24 -11.93
CA ALA A 269 -19.90 -31.55 -13.28
C ALA A 269 -20.19 -30.38 -14.22
N VAL A 270 -19.26 -30.06 -15.11
CA VAL A 270 -19.43 -29.03 -16.15
C VAL A 270 -19.26 -29.63 -17.54
N GLN A 271 -20.02 -29.11 -18.51
CA GLN A 271 -19.82 -29.36 -19.92
C GLN A 271 -19.89 -28.06 -20.71
N VAL A 272 -19.11 -28.00 -21.79
CA VAL A 272 -19.09 -26.87 -22.71
C VAL A 272 -19.41 -27.33 -24.13
N GLN A 273 -19.97 -26.41 -24.92
CA GLN A 273 -20.26 -26.61 -26.34
C GLN A 273 -19.57 -25.51 -27.16
N ASP A 274 -18.93 -25.89 -28.26
CA ASP A 274 -18.23 -24.97 -29.17
C ASP A 274 -19.18 -24.29 -30.17
N THR A 275 -18.62 -23.65 -31.21
CA THR A 275 -19.41 -22.99 -32.27
C THR A 275 -20.01 -23.97 -33.27
N ALA A 276 -19.37 -25.13 -33.47
CA ALA A 276 -19.81 -26.19 -34.38
C ALA A 276 -20.80 -27.17 -33.72
N GLY A 277 -21.12 -27.00 -32.43
CA GLY A 277 -22.05 -27.82 -31.69
C GLY A 277 -21.41 -29.00 -30.94
N ALA A 278 -20.10 -29.23 -31.06
CA ALA A 278 -19.45 -30.32 -30.34
C ALA A 278 -19.39 -30.05 -28.84
N VAL A 279 -19.54 -31.12 -28.05
CA VAL A 279 -19.69 -31.06 -26.59
C VAL A 279 -18.54 -31.79 -25.92
N SER A 280 -17.98 -31.20 -24.87
CA SER A 280 -16.92 -31.83 -24.05
C SER A 280 -17.37 -33.17 -23.43
N VAL A 281 -16.52 -34.21 -23.52
CA VAL A 281 -16.89 -35.62 -23.22
C VAL A 281 -16.29 -36.23 -21.94
N GLY A 282 -15.75 -35.41 -21.01
CA GLY A 282 -15.02 -35.89 -19.83
C GLY A 282 -15.77 -35.86 -18.50
N PHE A 283 -15.40 -36.78 -17.58
CA PHE A 283 -15.76 -36.77 -16.15
C PHE A 283 -14.52 -36.89 -15.25
N GLY A 284 -13.42 -36.22 -15.60
CA GLY A 284 -12.18 -36.25 -14.83
C GLY A 284 -12.34 -35.63 -13.46
N TYR A 285 -11.83 -36.32 -12.44
CA TYR A 285 -11.85 -35.86 -11.05
C TYR A 285 -11.06 -34.55 -10.88
N GLN A 286 -11.73 -33.50 -10.41
CA GLN A 286 -11.22 -32.12 -10.28
C GLN A 286 -10.68 -31.48 -11.57
N ILE A 287 -11.08 -32.05 -12.70
CA ILE A 287 -10.96 -31.45 -14.02
C ILE A 287 -12.38 -31.06 -14.41
N GLU A 288 -13.13 -31.91 -15.10
CA GLU A 288 -14.53 -31.65 -15.49
C GLU A 288 -15.50 -31.77 -14.30
N VAL A 289 -15.12 -32.51 -13.25
CA VAL A 289 -15.98 -32.74 -12.07
C VAL A 289 -15.32 -32.25 -10.80
N GLY A 290 -15.81 -31.14 -10.25
CA GLY A 290 -15.44 -30.68 -8.91
C GLY A 290 -16.05 -31.57 -7.83
N HIS A 291 -15.23 -32.00 -6.86
CA HIS A 291 -15.68 -32.75 -5.70
C HIS A 291 -15.46 -31.91 -4.44
N VAL A 292 -16.53 -31.63 -3.70
CA VAL A 292 -16.50 -30.71 -2.57
C VAL A 292 -17.14 -31.30 -1.30
N LEU A 293 -16.68 -30.85 -0.15
CA LEU A 293 -17.21 -31.15 1.18
C LEU A 293 -17.75 -29.86 1.80
N ILE A 294 -19.03 -29.85 2.15
CA ILE A 294 -19.65 -28.69 2.80
C ILE A 294 -19.20 -28.61 4.26
N LYS A 295 -18.63 -27.48 4.68
CA LYS A 295 -18.24 -27.26 6.07
C LYS A 295 -18.59 -25.86 6.52
N ASP A 296 -19.39 -25.78 7.56
CA ASP A 296 -19.76 -24.52 8.20
C ASP A 296 -18.63 -23.98 9.11
N GLY A 297 -18.55 -22.66 9.22
CA GLY A 297 -17.60 -21.94 10.08
C GLY A 297 -16.12 -22.02 9.69
N PHE A 298 -15.76 -22.69 8.59
CA PHE A 298 -14.37 -22.81 8.14
C PHE A 298 -13.89 -21.60 7.33
N TYR A 299 -14.78 -20.96 6.56
CA TYR A 299 -14.47 -19.82 5.72
C TYR A 299 -15.10 -18.54 6.27
N ARG A 300 -14.37 -17.43 6.16
CA ARG A 300 -14.84 -16.07 6.47
C ARG A 300 -14.08 -15.06 5.60
N PRO A 301 -14.62 -13.87 5.33
CA PRO A 301 -13.89 -12.82 4.63
C PRO A 301 -12.56 -12.51 5.33
N LEU A 302 -11.47 -12.44 4.55
CA LEU A 302 -10.18 -11.99 5.03
C LEU A 302 -10.22 -10.46 5.15
N VAL A 303 -10.08 -9.93 6.36
CA VAL A 303 -10.13 -8.49 6.63
C VAL A 303 -8.74 -7.96 6.96
N ASN A 304 -8.35 -6.86 6.31
CA ASN A 304 -7.22 -6.03 6.68
C ASN A 304 -7.75 -4.72 7.28
N LEU A 305 -7.53 -4.53 8.57
CA LEU A 305 -7.97 -3.36 9.33
C LEU A 305 -6.75 -2.52 9.70
N GLY A 306 -6.78 -1.23 9.35
CA GLY A 306 -5.74 -0.27 9.64
C GLY A 306 -6.26 0.94 10.41
N GLU A 307 -5.41 1.48 11.27
CA GLU A 307 -5.59 2.75 11.96
C GLU A 307 -4.28 3.54 11.80
N PRO A 308 -4.30 4.85 11.50
CA PRO A 308 -3.11 5.64 11.20
C PRO A 308 -1.94 5.57 12.19
N PHE A 309 -2.20 5.25 13.45
CA PHE A 309 -1.23 5.25 14.54
C PHE A 309 -1.07 3.90 15.25
N LEU A 310 -2.11 3.07 15.29
CA LEU A 310 -2.10 1.73 15.89
C LEU A 310 -1.62 0.66 14.87
N GLY A 311 -1.44 1.06 13.62
CA GLY A 311 -0.95 0.22 12.54
C GLY A 311 -2.05 -0.59 11.85
N SER A 312 -1.63 -1.55 11.03
CA SER A 312 -2.52 -2.45 10.29
C SER A 312 -2.39 -3.89 10.75
N SER A 313 -3.50 -4.62 10.73
CA SER A 313 -3.55 -6.00 11.18
C SER A 313 -4.54 -6.83 10.35
N VAL A 314 -4.15 -8.07 10.06
CA VAL A 314 -4.96 -9.02 9.32
C VAL A 314 -5.56 -10.01 10.30
N MET A 315 -6.90 -10.11 10.35
CA MET A 315 -7.67 -11.09 11.15
C MET A 315 -7.40 -11.12 12.68
N ASN A 316 -6.52 -10.26 13.22
CA ASN A 316 -6.17 -10.26 14.63
C ASN A 316 -7.27 -9.56 15.46
N THR A 317 -7.29 -9.79 16.77
CA THR A 317 -7.99 -9.00 17.80
C THR A 317 -6.95 -8.48 18.78
N ALA A 318 -6.29 -7.38 18.40
CA ALA A 318 -5.34 -6.70 19.29
C ALA A 318 -6.08 -5.70 20.19
N ASP A 319 -5.64 -5.64 21.44
CA ASP A 319 -6.07 -4.66 22.43
C ASP A 319 -5.03 -3.54 22.49
N TYR A 320 -5.48 -2.30 22.54
CA TYR A 320 -4.61 -1.12 22.55
C TYR A 320 -4.87 -0.26 23.78
N GLU A 321 -3.80 0.26 24.39
CA GLU A 321 -3.88 1.38 25.33
C GLU A 321 -3.55 2.66 24.57
N ILE A 322 -4.42 3.67 24.65
CA ILE A 322 -4.24 4.97 23.97
C ILE A 322 -4.36 6.13 24.95
N ALA A 323 -3.80 7.29 24.57
CA ALA A 323 -3.93 8.50 25.36
C ALA A 323 -5.36 9.06 25.30
N ALA A 324 -5.81 9.68 26.38
CA ALA A 324 -7.07 10.42 26.39
C ALA A 324 -7.09 11.51 25.31
N ASN A 325 -8.16 11.52 24.53
CA ASN A 325 -8.43 12.38 23.36
C ASN A 325 -7.48 12.19 22.17
N GLN A 326 -6.70 11.11 22.15
CA GLN A 326 -6.03 10.66 20.93
C GLN A 326 -7.07 10.47 19.81
N PRO A 327 -6.87 11.08 18.63
CA PRO A 327 -7.73 10.82 17.48
C PRO A 327 -7.58 9.37 17.04
N ILE A 328 -8.71 8.71 16.77
CA ILE A 328 -8.74 7.36 16.24
C ILE A 328 -9.74 7.27 15.09
N ASN A 329 -9.34 6.60 14.00
CA ASN A 329 -10.20 6.30 12.87
C ASN A 329 -9.71 5.04 12.14
N PHE A 330 -10.59 4.04 12.07
CA PHE A 330 -10.26 2.80 11.37
C PHE A 330 -10.62 2.88 9.89
N SER A 331 -9.82 2.22 9.06
CA SER A 331 -10.11 1.97 7.65
C SER A 331 -9.82 0.50 7.33
N TRP A 332 -10.52 -0.07 6.35
CA TRP A 332 -10.37 -1.51 6.08
C TRP A 332 -10.59 -1.88 4.62
N THR A 333 -10.04 -3.04 4.29
CA THR A 333 -10.37 -3.80 3.08
C THR A 333 -10.72 -5.23 3.47
N ALA A 334 -11.49 -5.92 2.62
CA ALA A 334 -11.78 -7.33 2.81
C ALA A 334 -11.85 -8.09 1.49
N SER A 335 -11.61 -9.40 1.56
CA SER A 335 -11.69 -10.29 0.41
C SER A 335 -12.25 -11.67 0.79
N ALA A 336 -13.13 -12.21 -0.04
CA ALA A 336 -13.66 -13.57 0.04
C ALA A 336 -13.15 -14.47 -1.10
N THR A 337 -12.17 -14.01 -1.89
CA THR A 337 -11.73 -14.69 -3.12
C THR A 337 -11.11 -16.07 -2.87
N SER A 338 -10.60 -16.35 -1.65
CA SER A 338 -10.00 -17.64 -1.29
C SER A 338 -10.98 -18.82 -1.26
N TYR A 339 -12.29 -18.55 -1.37
CA TYR A 339 -13.37 -19.51 -1.57
C TYR A 339 -14.36 -18.95 -2.61
N ASN A 340 -13.82 -18.25 -3.64
CA ASN A 340 -14.58 -17.72 -4.78
C ASN A 340 -15.82 -16.88 -4.38
N GLY A 341 -15.77 -16.21 -3.23
CA GLY A 341 -16.81 -15.30 -2.77
C GLY A 341 -16.47 -13.84 -3.05
N GLU A 342 -17.48 -13.00 -2.95
CA GLU A 342 -17.40 -11.54 -3.07
C GLU A 342 -18.00 -10.87 -1.83
N VAL A 343 -17.35 -9.81 -1.35
CA VAL A 343 -17.86 -9.04 -0.21
C VAL A 343 -19.07 -8.22 -0.67
N VAL A 344 -20.21 -8.45 -0.02
CA VAL A 344 -21.48 -7.80 -0.36
C VAL A 344 -21.88 -6.71 0.62
N SER A 345 -21.28 -6.68 1.81
CA SER A 345 -21.64 -5.70 2.84
C SER A 345 -20.53 -5.50 3.87
N PHE A 346 -20.36 -4.25 4.29
CA PHE A 346 -19.65 -3.88 5.51
C PHE A 346 -20.58 -3.11 6.44
N ARG A 347 -20.35 -3.26 7.75
CA ARG A 347 -20.96 -2.43 8.79
C ARG A 347 -20.00 -2.25 9.95
N HIS A 348 -19.95 -1.06 10.54
CA HIS A 348 -19.07 -0.79 11.67
C HIS A 348 -19.77 0.03 12.75
N GLY A 349 -19.25 -0.05 13.97
CA GLY A 349 -19.81 0.67 15.10
C GLY A 349 -18.96 0.57 16.35
N TRP A 350 -19.38 1.28 17.40
CA TRP A 350 -18.67 1.40 18.66
C TRP A 350 -19.57 1.05 19.84
N ASP A 351 -19.00 0.37 20.83
CA ASP A 351 -19.63 0.08 22.11
C ASP A 351 -21.01 -0.60 21.98
N LEU A 352 -21.13 -1.49 20.99
CA LEU A 352 -22.35 -2.27 20.76
C LEU A 352 -22.68 -3.13 21.98
N THR A 353 -23.97 -3.18 22.31
CA THR A 353 -24.47 -4.09 23.35
C THR A 353 -24.63 -5.50 22.78
N ASN A 354 -25.13 -5.61 21.54
CA ASN A 354 -25.26 -6.86 20.82
C ASN A 354 -24.86 -6.69 19.34
N PRO A 355 -23.69 -7.20 18.91
CA PRO A 355 -23.24 -7.10 17.52
C PRO A 355 -24.02 -7.97 16.53
N ASP A 356 -24.91 -8.85 17.01
CA ASP A 356 -25.82 -9.61 16.15
C ASP A 356 -27.18 -8.92 15.96
N ASP A 357 -27.50 -7.88 16.74
CA ASP A 357 -28.71 -7.10 16.57
C ASP A 357 -28.50 -6.01 15.51
N PRO A 358 -29.17 -6.07 14.34
CA PRO A 358 -29.04 -5.04 13.32
C PRO A 358 -29.60 -3.68 13.76
N ALA A 359 -30.44 -3.62 14.80
CA ALA A 359 -31.02 -2.39 15.34
C ALA A 359 -30.22 -1.82 16.52
N ASP A 360 -29.09 -2.41 16.92
CA ASP A 360 -28.25 -1.89 18.00
C ASP A 360 -27.83 -0.43 17.68
N PRO A 361 -28.05 0.52 18.62
CA PRO A 361 -27.76 1.93 18.38
C PRO A 361 -26.26 2.25 18.27
N GLY A 362 -25.38 1.33 18.67
CA GLY A 362 -23.93 1.46 18.54
C GLY A 362 -23.42 1.30 17.11
N TRP A 363 -24.25 0.80 16.18
CA TRP A 363 -23.91 0.77 14.76
C TRP A 363 -23.88 2.19 14.16
N ALA A 364 -22.74 2.58 13.60
CA ALA A 364 -22.55 3.92 13.05
C ALA A 364 -23.21 4.10 11.67
N VAL A 365 -23.29 3.03 10.88
CA VAL A 365 -23.85 3.03 9.52
C VAL A 365 -24.73 1.80 9.29
N PRO A 366 -25.72 1.84 8.38
CA PRO A 366 -26.40 0.63 7.91
C PRO A 366 -25.45 -0.28 7.09
N PRO A 367 -25.74 -1.58 6.98
CA PRO A 367 -24.94 -2.50 6.17
C PRO A 367 -24.95 -2.09 4.68
N GLY A 368 -23.79 -2.14 4.02
CA GLY A 368 -23.66 -1.83 2.59
C GLY A 368 -22.21 -1.68 2.10
N LEU A 369 -22.05 -1.26 0.84
CA LEU A 369 -20.74 -1.11 0.17
C LEU A 369 -20.37 0.35 -0.16
N SER A 370 -21.14 1.31 0.36
CA SER A 370 -20.91 2.73 0.09
C SER A 370 -19.60 3.22 0.72
N ALA A 371 -19.13 4.42 0.36
CA ALA A 371 -17.84 4.95 0.86
C ALA A 371 -17.77 4.99 2.40
N GLN A 372 -18.84 5.43 3.07
CA GLN A 372 -18.96 5.46 4.54
C GLN A 372 -18.91 4.06 5.19
N ASN A 373 -19.05 2.97 4.43
CA ASN A 373 -18.96 1.60 4.96
C ASN A 373 -17.51 1.07 4.96
N LYS A 374 -16.54 1.83 4.45
CA LYS A 374 -15.14 1.39 4.28
C LYS A 374 -14.16 2.06 5.25
N PHE A 375 -14.65 2.97 6.09
CA PHE A 375 -13.90 3.65 7.13
C PHE A 375 -14.84 4.11 8.26
N ASP A 376 -14.27 4.39 9.42
CA ASP A 376 -14.92 5.07 10.55
C ASP A 376 -14.47 6.53 10.61
N ALA A 377 -15.36 7.41 11.05
CA ALA A 377 -15.03 8.82 11.26
C ALA A 377 -14.07 8.99 12.45
N GLU A 378 -13.27 10.06 12.45
CA GLU A 378 -12.39 10.38 13.59
C GLU A 378 -13.20 10.54 14.88
N ARG A 379 -12.75 9.86 15.92
CA ARG A 379 -13.31 9.92 17.27
C ARG A 379 -12.23 10.22 18.29
N ARG A 380 -12.67 10.73 19.44
CA ARG A 380 -11.84 11.04 20.60
C ARG A 380 -12.60 10.63 21.85
N TYR A 381 -11.94 9.88 22.71
CA TYR A 381 -12.50 9.41 23.97
C TYR A 381 -11.72 10.02 25.13
N ALA A 382 -12.42 10.38 26.20
CA ALA A 382 -11.79 10.97 27.38
C ALA A 382 -11.17 9.90 28.30
N GLN A 383 -11.82 8.73 28.43
CA GLN A 383 -11.40 7.65 29.32
C GLN A 383 -12.20 6.37 29.08
N GLY A 384 -11.68 5.24 29.56
CA GLY A 384 -12.43 3.99 29.68
C GLY A 384 -12.14 3.00 28.55
N LEU A 385 -12.84 1.86 28.59
CA LEU A 385 -12.73 0.82 27.58
C LEU A 385 -13.78 1.06 26.49
N HIS A 386 -13.33 1.25 25.26
CA HIS A 386 -14.17 1.34 24.08
C HIS A 386 -13.93 0.15 23.16
N THR A 387 -14.99 -0.34 22.52
CA THR A 387 -14.94 -1.48 21.62
C THR A 387 -15.37 -1.07 20.22
N PHE A 388 -14.46 -1.15 19.25
CA PHE A 388 -14.80 -1.04 17.84
C PHE A 388 -15.18 -2.40 17.27
N TRP A 389 -16.25 -2.42 16.48
CA TRP A 389 -16.76 -3.59 15.79
C TRP A 389 -16.81 -3.34 14.29
N LEU A 390 -16.35 -4.34 13.53
CA LEU A 390 -16.48 -4.40 12.08
C LEU A 390 -17.11 -5.73 11.68
N ARG A 391 -18.23 -5.67 10.98
CA ARG A 391 -18.94 -6.81 10.40
C ARG A 391 -18.79 -6.78 8.89
N VAL A 392 -18.34 -7.88 8.32
CA VAL A 392 -18.16 -8.08 6.88
C VAL A 392 -18.94 -9.32 6.47
N GLU A 393 -19.77 -9.19 5.44
CA GLU A 393 -20.57 -10.28 4.90
C GLU A 393 -20.27 -10.47 3.42
N ASP A 394 -20.27 -11.72 2.96
CA ASP A 394 -20.07 -12.09 1.57
C ASP A 394 -21.30 -12.78 0.94
N ASP A 395 -21.23 -12.98 -0.37
CA ASP A 395 -22.23 -13.68 -1.18
C ASP A 395 -22.33 -15.19 -0.89
N SER A 396 -21.35 -15.75 -0.18
CA SER A 396 -21.35 -17.13 0.37
C SER A 396 -21.99 -17.19 1.76
N GLN A 397 -22.67 -16.11 2.20
CA GLN A 397 -23.34 -15.97 3.49
C GLN A 397 -22.39 -16.18 4.69
N GLN A 398 -21.08 -16.02 4.51
CA GLN A 398 -20.14 -16.03 5.63
C GLN A 398 -20.03 -14.64 6.23
N VAL A 399 -19.84 -14.61 7.56
CA VAL A 399 -19.72 -13.38 8.32
C VAL A 399 -18.38 -13.37 9.04
N MET A 400 -17.62 -12.30 8.84
CA MET A 400 -16.49 -11.94 9.69
C MET A 400 -16.92 -10.82 10.63
N LEU A 401 -16.89 -11.09 11.93
CA LEU A 401 -17.13 -10.11 12.97
C LEU A 401 -15.81 -9.88 13.73
N LEU A 402 -15.23 -8.70 13.54
CA LEU A 402 -13.96 -8.29 14.12
C LEU A 402 -14.23 -7.31 15.27
N LYS A 403 -13.52 -7.53 16.39
CA LYS A 403 -13.55 -6.69 17.59
C LYS A 403 -12.17 -6.07 17.85
N ARG A 404 -12.15 -4.80 18.27
CA ARG A 404 -10.97 -4.08 18.77
C ARG A 404 -11.30 -3.47 20.11
N ASN A 405 -10.53 -3.80 21.14
CA ASN A 405 -10.61 -3.13 22.43
C ASN A 405 -9.59 -1.98 22.47
N VAL A 406 -10.07 -0.81 22.89
CA VAL A 406 -9.28 0.40 23.03
C VAL A 406 -9.47 0.90 24.45
N THR A 407 -8.44 0.74 25.28
CA THR A 407 -8.41 1.27 26.64
C THR A 407 -7.82 2.67 26.62
N VAL A 408 -8.64 3.65 26.97
CA VAL A 408 -8.27 5.06 26.96
C VAL A 408 -7.81 5.45 28.35
N ILE A 409 -6.54 5.84 28.45
CA ILE A 409 -5.88 6.19 29.71
C ILE A 409 -6.13 7.68 30.01
N PRO A 410 -6.91 8.02 31.07
CA PRO A 410 -7.13 9.40 31.47
C PRO A 410 -5.88 10.00 32.12
N TYR A 411 -5.83 11.34 32.12
CA TYR A 411 -4.87 12.09 32.91
C TYR A 411 -5.21 11.98 34.40
N VAL A 412 -4.19 11.86 35.24
CA VAL A 412 -4.36 12.00 36.69
C VAL A 412 -4.51 13.49 37.00
N ASP A 413 -5.50 13.86 37.81
CA ASP A 413 -5.68 15.24 38.25
C ASP A 413 -4.37 15.77 38.88
N PRO A 414 -3.88 16.97 38.49
CA PRO A 414 -2.62 17.53 38.98
C PRO A 414 -2.44 17.53 40.51
N GLN A 415 -3.53 17.57 41.28
CA GLN A 415 -3.45 17.51 42.75
C GLN A 415 -3.05 16.12 43.28
N PHE A 416 -3.30 15.06 42.53
CA PHE A 416 -2.96 13.67 42.89
C PHE A 416 -1.73 13.13 42.17
N GLN A 417 -1.11 13.95 41.30
CA GLN A 417 0.11 13.58 40.61
C GLN A 417 1.31 13.54 41.56
N LEU A 418 2.18 12.55 41.34
CA LEU A 418 3.50 12.46 41.94
C LEU A 418 4.43 13.55 41.37
N PRO A 419 5.48 13.95 42.10
CA PRO A 419 6.26 15.12 41.72
C PRO A 419 7.09 14.92 40.44
N LEU A 420 7.86 13.84 40.35
CA LEU A 420 8.81 13.64 39.25
C LEU A 420 8.97 12.16 38.94
N LEU A 421 8.90 11.79 37.66
CA LEU A 421 9.39 10.52 37.14
C LEU A 421 10.75 10.75 36.48
N ILE A 422 11.73 9.93 36.83
CA ILE A 422 13.06 9.92 36.22
C ILE A 422 13.13 8.73 35.27
N ILE A 423 13.49 8.98 34.03
CA ILE A 423 13.65 7.94 33.00
C ILE A 423 15.09 7.95 32.50
N ASP A 424 15.82 6.89 32.82
CA ASP A 424 17.11 6.57 32.22
C ASP A 424 16.88 5.92 30.87
N GLN A 425 17.34 6.55 29.79
CA GLN A 425 17.36 5.97 28.45
C GLN A 425 18.79 5.92 27.90
N VAL A 426 19.82 5.92 28.75
CA VAL A 426 21.20 5.75 28.31
C VAL A 426 21.54 4.26 28.32
N VAL A 427 21.82 3.71 27.15
CA VAL A 427 22.15 2.29 26.98
C VAL A 427 23.67 2.10 27.10
N ASP A 428 24.10 1.20 27.99
CA ASP A 428 25.51 0.93 28.29
C ASP A 428 26.23 0.05 27.25
N ASN A 429 26.19 0.45 25.98
CA ASN A 429 26.91 -0.25 24.91
C ASN A 429 28.29 0.37 24.58
N ARG A 430 28.65 1.50 25.21
CA ARG A 430 29.93 2.21 25.03
C ARG A 430 30.43 2.87 26.32
N VAL A 431 30.50 2.10 27.40
CA VAL A 431 30.91 2.58 28.73
C VAL A 431 32.32 3.20 28.75
N GLN A 432 33.22 2.76 27.88
CA GLN A 432 34.62 3.24 27.81
C GLN A 432 34.78 4.64 27.20
N ASN A 433 33.70 5.25 26.73
CA ASN A 433 33.73 6.65 26.33
C ASN A 433 33.87 7.52 27.59
N TRP A 434 34.60 8.63 27.51
CA TRP A 434 34.87 9.54 28.64
C TRP A 434 35.84 8.97 29.70
N PRO A 435 37.02 8.46 29.31
CA PRO A 435 38.01 8.03 30.28
C PRO A 435 38.58 9.24 31.03
N ASP A 436 38.61 9.19 32.35
CA ASP A 436 39.39 10.16 33.13
C ASP A 436 40.91 9.94 32.94
N GLN A 437 41.73 10.77 33.57
CA GLN A 437 43.20 10.67 33.44
C GLN A 437 43.77 9.33 33.95
N SER A 438 43.04 8.62 34.82
CA SER A 438 43.42 7.29 35.32
C SER A 438 42.87 6.15 34.45
N GLY A 439 42.11 6.47 33.40
CA GLY A 439 41.46 5.51 32.51
C GLY A 439 40.11 5.00 33.01
N ASN A 440 39.52 5.58 34.06
CA ASN A 440 38.20 5.15 34.54
C ASN A 440 37.11 5.58 33.55
N PRO A 441 36.18 4.69 33.17
CA PRO A 441 35.11 4.98 32.23
C PRO A 441 34.05 5.88 32.86
N ARG A 442 34.15 7.21 32.74
CA ARG A 442 33.19 8.11 33.39
C ARG A 442 31.80 8.05 32.76
N ASN A 443 31.65 7.52 31.55
CA ASN A 443 30.36 7.19 30.93
C ASN A 443 29.87 5.77 31.31
N ASP A 444 30.25 5.25 32.46
CA ASP A 444 29.65 4.04 33.03
C ASP A 444 28.45 4.43 33.92
N GLU A 445 27.40 3.60 33.94
CA GLU A 445 26.18 3.85 34.71
C GLU A 445 26.46 4.10 36.20
N ALA A 446 27.47 3.47 36.80
CA ALA A 446 27.78 3.65 38.21
C ALA A 446 28.10 5.12 38.53
N TYR A 447 28.77 5.83 37.61
CA TYR A 447 29.07 7.25 37.78
C TYR A 447 27.89 8.15 37.40
N ARG A 448 27.20 7.87 36.29
CA ARG A 448 26.04 8.67 35.84
C ARG A 448 24.88 8.58 36.84
N ASN A 449 24.55 7.38 37.31
CA ASN A 449 23.48 7.19 38.29
C ASN A 449 23.83 7.86 39.62
N ALA A 450 25.10 7.79 40.04
CA ALA A 450 25.57 8.51 41.22
C ALA A 450 25.43 10.04 41.07
N TYR A 451 25.64 10.59 39.87
CA TYR A 451 25.39 12.01 39.62
C TYR A 451 23.92 12.37 39.85
N TRP A 452 22.98 11.59 39.31
CA TRP A 452 21.53 11.84 39.36
C TRP A 452 20.89 11.63 40.75
N ARG A 453 21.54 10.90 41.66
CA ARG A 453 21.04 10.63 43.02
C ARG A 453 20.71 11.88 43.84
N PHE A 454 21.32 13.03 43.51
CA PHE A 454 20.97 14.31 44.16
C PHE A 454 19.50 14.70 44.03
N LEU A 455 18.76 14.11 43.08
CA LEU A 455 17.32 14.33 42.93
C LEU A 455 16.50 13.68 44.05
N GLY A 456 16.98 12.58 44.64
CA GLY A 456 16.30 11.90 45.75
C GLY A 456 16.93 12.14 47.13
N ASP A 457 18.18 12.57 47.18
CA ASP A 457 18.97 12.60 48.41
C ASP A 457 19.15 14.02 48.97
N GLY A 458 18.91 14.17 50.27
CA GLY A 458 19.34 15.32 51.08
C GLY A 458 18.73 16.68 50.70
N SER A 459 19.41 17.75 51.14
CA SER A 459 19.09 19.13 50.77
C SER A 459 19.31 19.35 49.27
N GLY A 460 18.30 19.89 48.61
CA GLY A 460 18.28 20.10 47.17
C GLY A 460 17.69 18.96 46.32
N GLY A 461 17.21 17.87 46.95
CA GLY A 461 16.41 16.83 46.29
C GLY A 461 14.94 17.21 46.15
N VAL A 462 14.18 16.49 45.32
CA VAL A 462 12.74 16.70 45.12
C VAL A 462 11.97 16.10 46.29
N ALA A 463 11.08 16.88 46.90
CA ALA A 463 10.23 16.40 47.99
C ALA A 463 9.31 15.27 47.50
N ASP A 464 9.08 14.26 48.35
CA ASP A 464 8.24 13.08 48.09
C ASP A 464 8.68 12.17 46.92
N LEU A 465 9.89 12.39 46.38
CA LEU A 465 10.50 11.47 45.42
C LEU A 465 10.92 10.19 46.12
N ASN A 466 10.50 9.04 45.59
CA ASN A 466 10.97 7.73 45.99
C ASN A 466 11.73 7.09 44.84
N TRP A 467 13.05 6.94 44.98
CA TRP A 467 13.91 6.43 43.91
C TRP A 467 13.51 5.03 43.40
N GLU A 468 13.01 4.14 44.26
CA GLU A 468 12.62 2.78 43.84
C GLU A 468 11.32 2.77 43.02
N ARG A 469 10.44 3.74 43.26
CA ARG A 469 9.13 3.87 42.58
C ARG A 469 9.21 4.77 41.34
N ASP A 470 9.96 5.87 41.45
CA ASP A 470 9.92 7.03 40.55
C ASP A 470 11.11 7.07 39.59
N TRP A 471 11.91 6.01 39.53
CA TRP A 471 13.00 5.86 38.56
C TRP A 471 12.72 4.66 37.65
N MET A 472 12.88 4.86 36.34
CA MET A 472 12.69 3.85 35.31
C MET A 472 13.93 3.75 34.43
N ASP A 473 14.41 2.53 34.24
CA ASP A 473 15.54 2.22 33.37
C ASP A 473 15.12 1.88 31.93
N HIS A 474 16.06 1.94 31.00
CA HIS A 474 15.90 1.62 29.58
C HIS A 474 15.43 0.19 29.30
N THR A 475 15.57 -0.70 30.28
CA THR A 475 15.13 -2.11 30.20
C THR A 475 13.63 -2.30 30.44
N ARG A 476 12.92 -1.31 30.97
CA ARG A 476 11.49 -1.39 31.24
C ARG A 476 10.70 -0.76 30.08
N ILE A 477 9.72 -1.49 29.56
CA ILE A 477 8.77 -0.96 28.56
C ILE A 477 7.88 0.08 29.25
N PRO A 478 7.96 1.36 28.87
CA PRO A 478 7.12 2.40 29.46
C PRO A 478 5.70 2.28 28.90
N LYS A 479 4.72 2.55 29.75
CA LYS A 479 3.32 2.70 29.35
C LYS A 479 2.92 4.15 29.47
N TYR A 480 1.97 4.61 28.65
CA TYR A 480 1.45 5.98 28.77
C TYR A 480 0.90 6.26 30.18
N ALA A 481 0.27 5.26 30.80
CA ALA A 481 -0.19 5.29 32.19
C ALA A 481 0.92 5.51 33.23
N ASP A 482 2.19 5.25 32.91
CA ASP A 482 3.30 5.54 33.81
C ASP A 482 3.67 7.02 33.81
N LEU A 483 3.52 7.72 32.67
CA LEU A 483 3.87 9.13 32.54
C LEU A 483 2.83 10.04 33.19
N VAL A 484 1.54 9.83 32.90
CA VAL A 484 0.45 10.73 33.32
C VAL A 484 0.22 10.81 34.83
N LYS A 485 0.89 9.94 35.61
CA LYS A 485 0.89 9.95 37.08
C LYS A 485 1.75 11.07 37.68
N TYR A 486 2.61 11.71 36.89
CA TYR A 486 3.62 12.65 37.38
C TYR A 486 3.42 14.05 36.82
N LYS A 487 3.74 15.05 37.65
CA LYS A 487 3.73 16.47 37.26
C LYS A 487 4.83 16.80 36.27
N ALA A 488 5.97 16.12 36.40
CA ALA A 488 7.10 16.26 35.51
C ALA A 488 7.74 14.90 35.21
N VAL A 489 8.32 14.79 34.02
CA VAL A 489 9.16 13.67 33.60
C VAL A 489 10.51 14.24 33.22
N LEU A 490 11.57 13.79 33.91
CA LEU A 490 12.96 14.04 33.52
C LEU A 490 13.49 12.79 32.82
N CYS A 491 13.78 12.91 31.53
CA CYS A 491 14.38 11.84 30.75
C CYS A 491 15.81 12.23 30.40
N TYR A 492 16.79 11.42 30.81
CA TYR A 492 18.15 11.55 30.33
C TYR A 492 18.45 10.43 29.35
N ALA A 493 18.90 10.79 28.16
CA ALA A 493 18.91 9.89 27.01
C ALA A 493 20.15 10.10 26.14
N GLN A 494 20.59 9.03 25.47
CA GLN A 494 21.58 9.09 24.41
C GLN A 494 21.14 8.16 23.29
N TYR A 495 20.96 8.68 22.07
CA TYR A 495 20.41 7.93 20.95
C TYR A 495 20.88 6.49 20.90
N ASN A 496 19.91 5.58 20.96
CA ASN A 496 20.10 4.15 20.79
C ASN A 496 18.78 3.50 20.36
N ASP A 497 18.84 2.51 19.48
CA ASP A 497 17.63 1.83 19.00
C ASP A 497 16.94 0.98 20.09
N ALA A 498 17.59 0.76 21.24
CA ALA A 498 17.00 0.08 22.39
C ALA A 498 16.30 1.01 23.40
N GLN A 499 16.12 2.30 23.09
CA GLN A 499 15.43 3.27 23.96
C GLN A 499 13.91 3.13 23.88
N LEU A 500 13.34 2.28 24.74
CA LEU A 500 11.93 1.91 24.72
C LEU A 500 10.96 3.10 24.94
N MET A 501 11.39 4.15 25.68
CA MET A 501 10.59 5.38 25.83
C MET A 501 10.60 6.21 24.56
N MET A 502 11.75 6.31 23.90
CA MET A 502 11.89 7.11 22.69
C MET A 502 11.11 6.51 21.53
N ASP A 503 10.94 5.18 21.50
CA ASP A 503 10.03 4.49 20.56
C ASP A 503 8.58 4.95 20.66
N GLN A 504 8.15 5.54 21.78
CA GLN A 504 6.80 6.11 21.92
C GLN A 504 6.73 7.61 21.57
N PHE A 505 7.89 8.25 21.40
CA PHE A 505 8.04 9.67 21.09
C PHE A 505 8.53 9.95 19.67
N ARG A 506 8.71 8.91 18.84
CA ARG A 506 9.11 9.03 17.45
C ARG A 506 8.20 8.23 16.50
N PRO A 507 8.10 8.63 15.22
CA PRO A 507 7.50 7.80 14.18
C PRO A 507 8.33 6.54 13.91
N ASN A 508 7.71 5.48 13.39
CA ASN A 508 8.46 4.26 13.05
C ASN A 508 9.12 4.31 11.65
N ASP A 509 10.13 3.46 11.46
CA ASP A 509 10.93 3.42 10.22
C ASP A 509 10.29 2.68 9.06
N ASN A 510 9.21 1.94 9.31
CA ASN A 510 8.60 1.06 8.33
C ASN A 510 7.65 1.81 7.37
N GLY A 511 7.65 3.14 7.41
CA GLY A 511 6.75 3.97 6.64
C GLY A 511 5.33 4.04 7.20
N SER A 512 5.07 3.45 8.37
CA SER A 512 3.85 3.69 9.14
C SER A 512 4.09 4.83 10.14
N ASP A 513 3.13 5.73 10.28
CA ASP A 513 3.20 6.73 11.33
C ASP A 513 2.76 6.09 12.66
N GLN A 514 3.21 6.64 13.79
CA GLN A 514 2.85 6.20 15.14
C GLN A 514 2.42 7.40 15.96
N PHE A 515 1.43 7.24 16.82
CA PHE A 515 0.98 8.35 17.66
C PHE A 515 2.08 8.74 18.64
N ASN A 516 2.57 9.96 18.53
CA ASN A 516 3.62 10.48 19.38
C ASN A 516 3.03 10.84 20.76
N TRP A 517 3.37 10.08 21.80
CA TRP A 517 2.86 10.30 23.16
C TRP A 517 3.37 11.59 23.81
N LEU A 518 4.41 12.22 23.26
CA LEU A 518 4.97 13.43 23.80
C LEU A 518 3.96 14.59 23.74
N GLY A 519 3.34 14.80 22.58
CA GLY A 519 2.31 15.84 22.38
C GLY A 519 1.19 15.81 23.44
N PRO A 520 0.40 14.72 23.56
CA PRO A 520 -0.69 14.65 24.55
C PRO A 520 -0.18 14.72 25.99
N TYR A 521 1.00 14.16 26.30
CA TYR A 521 1.59 14.33 27.63
C TYR A 521 1.93 15.81 27.93
N GLN A 522 2.55 16.52 27.00
CA GLN A 522 2.85 17.96 27.17
C GLN A 522 1.58 18.81 27.21
N GLU A 523 0.51 18.38 26.54
CA GLU A 523 -0.76 19.11 26.53
C GLU A 523 -1.50 19.03 27.87
N ARG A 524 -1.47 17.88 28.56
CA ARG A 524 -2.36 17.62 29.70
C ARG A 524 -1.78 16.75 30.82
N GLY A 525 -0.68 16.05 30.56
CA GLY A 525 0.01 15.23 31.56
C GLY A 525 0.84 16.08 32.50
N GLY A 526 1.81 16.83 31.97
CA GLY A 526 2.71 17.62 32.78
C GLY A 526 3.86 18.21 31.97
N ASN A 527 4.96 18.50 32.66
CA ASN A 527 6.17 19.01 32.02
C ASN A 527 7.13 17.88 31.62
N PHE A 528 7.78 18.03 30.48
CA PHE A 528 8.83 17.16 30.00
C PHE A 528 10.18 17.87 30.07
N PHE A 529 11.19 17.17 30.58
CA PHE A 529 12.56 17.64 30.64
C PHE A 529 13.50 16.59 30.04
N LEU A 530 13.91 16.81 28.79
CA LEU A 530 14.86 15.96 28.10
C LEU A 530 16.28 16.50 28.23
N VAL A 531 17.22 15.62 28.56
CA VAL A 531 18.65 15.95 28.55
C VAL A 531 19.48 14.83 27.94
N GLY A 532 20.67 15.17 27.44
CA GLY A 532 21.67 14.20 26.99
C GLY A 532 22.19 14.49 25.58
N GLY A 533 23.40 14.00 25.30
CA GLY A 533 24.02 14.17 23.98
C GLY A 533 23.45 13.18 22.98
N GLY A 534 22.90 13.67 21.86
CA GLY A 534 22.15 12.84 20.92
C GLY A 534 20.76 12.48 21.43
N SER A 535 20.24 13.16 22.46
CA SER A 535 18.93 12.85 23.02
C SER A 535 17.80 13.26 22.06
N MET A 536 17.94 14.37 21.35
CA MET A 536 16.93 14.86 20.40
C MET A 536 16.92 14.05 19.10
N GLU A 537 18.04 13.42 18.72
CA GLU A 537 18.14 12.43 17.65
C GLU A 537 17.21 11.24 17.92
N SER A 538 16.96 10.93 19.19
CA SER A 538 16.05 9.85 19.60
C SER A 538 14.61 10.12 19.19
N PHE A 539 14.25 11.36 18.79
CA PHE A 539 12.95 11.65 18.19
C PHE A 539 12.89 11.38 16.69
N LEU A 540 14.02 11.10 16.06
CA LEU A 540 14.10 10.81 14.63
C LEU A 540 13.97 9.31 14.40
N ALA A 541 13.42 9.00 13.22
CA ALA A 541 13.44 7.67 12.63
C ALA A 541 14.89 7.13 12.57
N PRO A 542 15.20 5.92 13.07
CA PRO A 542 16.50 5.29 12.91
C PRO A 542 17.04 5.30 11.47
N ALA A 543 17.93 6.25 11.20
CA ALA A 543 18.64 6.35 9.94
C ALA A 543 20.04 6.93 10.12
N SER A 544 20.99 6.36 9.38
CA SER A 544 22.39 6.76 9.44
C SER A 544 22.73 7.88 8.45
N ASN A 545 21.94 8.10 7.40
CA ASN A 545 22.27 8.99 6.28
C ASN A 545 21.56 10.36 6.30
N TYR A 546 21.30 10.93 7.47
CA TYR A 546 20.74 12.29 7.54
C TYR A 546 21.71 13.36 7.03
N ALA A 547 21.17 14.31 6.27
CA ALA A 547 21.82 15.54 5.87
C ALA A 547 21.49 16.66 6.88
N LEU A 548 22.54 17.34 7.35
CA LEU A 548 22.49 18.34 8.40
C LEU A 548 22.53 19.77 7.82
N PRO A 549 21.75 20.72 8.39
CA PRO A 549 20.74 20.52 9.43
C PRO A 549 19.50 19.80 8.88
N ILE A 550 18.85 19.01 9.72
CA ILE A 550 17.54 18.44 9.41
C ILE A 550 16.51 19.53 9.62
N ILE A 551 15.78 19.89 8.56
CA ILE A 551 14.70 20.88 8.62
C ILE A 551 13.38 20.11 8.65
N PHE A 552 12.55 20.37 9.65
CA PHE A 552 11.37 19.56 9.91
C PHE A 552 10.21 19.83 8.94
N ASP A 553 10.05 21.05 8.44
CA ASP A 553 9.04 21.40 7.44
C ASP A 553 9.52 21.19 5.98
N ALA A 554 10.71 20.60 5.79
CA ALA A 554 11.25 20.34 4.47
C ALA A 554 10.44 19.27 3.72
N ARG A 555 9.94 19.66 2.54
CA ARG A 555 9.25 18.76 1.60
C ARG A 555 10.19 17.81 0.86
N GLU A 556 11.50 17.97 1.02
CA GLU A 556 12.53 17.14 0.40
C GLU A 556 12.78 15.89 1.25
N PRO A 557 12.25 14.70 0.91
CA PRO A 557 12.55 13.50 1.69
C PRO A 557 13.99 13.04 1.46
N ARG A 558 14.46 13.14 0.21
CA ARG A 558 15.71 12.56 -0.26
C ARG A 558 16.53 13.59 -1.02
N LEU A 559 17.83 13.61 -0.77
CA LEU A 559 18.83 14.40 -1.47
C LEU A 559 19.83 13.43 -2.11
N PHE A 560 20.10 13.58 -3.40
CA PHE A 560 21.11 12.79 -4.11
C PHE A 560 22.35 13.64 -4.38
N ILE A 561 23.51 13.17 -3.94
CA ILE A 561 24.80 13.80 -4.25
C ILE A 561 25.71 12.72 -4.83
N GLY A 562 25.99 12.83 -6.13
CA GLY A 562 26.59 11.72 -6.87
C GLY A 562 25.66 10.50 -6.87
N ASN A 563 26.15 9.35 -6.40
CA ASN A 563 25.39 8.09 -6.31
C ASN A 563 24.91 7.80 -4.88
N GLN A 564 25.03 8.75 -3.95
CA GLN A 564 24.63 8.56 -2.55
C GLN A 564 23.34 9.32 -2.23
N GLU A 565 22.44 8.64 -1.53
CA GLU A 565 21.16 9.15 -1.07
C GLU A 565 21.25 9.57 0.40
N PHE A 566 20.71 10.75 0.72
CA PHE A 566 20.65 11.32 2.06
C PHE A 566 19.22 11.70 2.42
N ILE A 567 18.88 11.63 3.70
CA ILE A 567 17.60 12.13 4.21
C ILE A 567 17.77 13.60 4.56
N ALA A 568 17.15 14.49 3.79
CA ALA A 568 17.23 15.94 4.00
C ALA A 568 15.98 16.50 4.71
N GLY A 569 14.95 15.70 4.88
CA GLY A 569 13.67 16.09 5.46
C GLY A 569 12.72 14.90 5.51
N PHE A 570 11.47 15.14 5.87
CA PHE A 570 10.51 14.06 6.13
C PHE A 570 9.54 13.82 4.97
N GLY A 571 9.49 14.75 4.00
CA GLY A 571 8.67 14.62 2.80
C GLY A 571 7.18 14.53 3.08
N THR A 572 6.48 13.78 2.23
CA THR A 572 5.02 13.63 2.27
C THR A 572 4.61 12.16 2.40
N ARG A 573 3.39 11.92 2.86
CA ARG A 573 2.72 10.61 2.76
C ARG A 573 1.38 10.74 2.07
N THR A 574 0.94 9.65 1.47
CA THR A 574 -0.41 9.50 0.91
C THR A 574 -1.24 8.63 1.87
N LEU A 575 -2.39 9.13 2.31
CA LEU A 575 -3.35 8.41 3.15
C LEU A 575 -4.17 7.40 2.32
N PRO A 576 -4.89 6.43 2.93
CA PRO A 576 -5.72 5.47 2.20
C PRO A 576 -6.85 6.09 1.34
N ASP A 577 -7.22 7.35 1.61
CA ASP A 577 -8.16 8.15 0.82
C ASP A 577 -7.48 8.96 -0.29
N GLU A 578 -6.19 8.69 -0.55
CA GLU A 578 -5.32 9.37 -1.51
C GLU A 578 -4.88 10.80 -1.15
N THR A 579 -5.25 11.32 0.03
CA THR A 579 -4.83 12.65 0.48
C THR A 579 -3.31 12.69 0.75
N VAL A 580 -2.61 13.69 0.22
CA VAL A 580 -1.16 13.90 0.45
C VAL A 580 -0.93 14.91 1.56
N VAL A 581 -0.23 14.50 2.61
CA VAL A 581 0.12 15.36 3.76
C VAL A 581 1.62 15.41 3.99
N GLN A 582 2.13 16.55 4.50
CA GLN A 582 3.54 16.65 4.92
C GLN A 582 3.75 15.89 6.23
N ARG A 583 4.73 15.00 6.28
CA ARG A 583 4.99 14.17 7.48
C ARG A 583 5.57 14.99 8.62
N GLY A 584 6.53 15.86 8.29
CA GLY A 584 7.26 16.74 9.20
C GLY A 584 6.37 17.50 10.19
N PRO A 585 5.51 18.41 9.68
CA PRO A 585 4.62 19.20 10.52
C PRO A 585 3.58 18.41 11.33
N LEU A 586 3.31 17.15 10.99
CA LEU A 586 2.29 16.34 11.67
C LEU A 586 2.86 15.45 12.79
N MET A 587 4.08 14.92 12.62
CA MET A 587 4.52 13.74 13.39
C MET A 587 5.79 13.94 14.21
N TYR A 588 6.48 15.07 14.06
CA TYR A 588 7.83 15.26 14.60
C TYR A 588 7.89 16.28 15.74
N PRO A 589 8.99 16.32 16.51
CA PRO A 589 9.21 17.32 17.57
C PRO A 589 8.96 18.77 17.15
N TYR A 590 9.05 19.11 15.88
CA TYR A 590 8.60 20.41 15.39
C TYR A 590 7.17 20.78 15.84
N ALA A 591 6.24 19.81 15.82
CA ALA A 591 4.85 20.01 16.18
C ALA A 591 4.61 20.11 17.70
N THR A 592 5.51 19.57 18.53
CA THR A 592 5.31 19.38 19.98
C THR A 592 6.38 20.06 20.85
N VAL A 593 7.59 20.17 20.33
CA VAL A 593 8.78 20.79 20.94
C VAL A 593 9.08 22.16 20.30
N GLY A 594 8.52 22.46 19.14
CA GLY A 594 8.66 23.78 18.49
C GLY A 594 10.00 24.01 17.79
N ILE A 595 10.85 22.99 17.67
CA ILE A 595 12.14 23.10 16.97
C ILE A 595 11.96 23.06 15.46
N SER A 596 12.44 24.09 14.77
CA SER A 596 12.39 24.21 13.31
C SER A 596 13.46 23.39 12.60
N SER A 597 14.61 23.18 13.27
CA SER A 597 15.71 22.37 12.77
C SER A 597 16.51 21.73 13.89
N LEU A 598 17.18 20.63 13.55
CA LEU A 598 18.13 19.93 14.42
C LEU A 598 19.46 19.73 13.69
N ASP A 599 20.56 20.04 14.36
CA ASP A 599 21.93 19.85 13.89
C ASP A 599 22.84 19.44 15.06
N TRP A 600 24.06 18.99 14.75
CA TRP A 600 25.01 18.42 15.71
C TRP A 600 26.38 19.08 15.61
N THR A 601 27.18 18.96 16.66
CA THR A 601 28.56 19.48 16.68
C THR A 601 29.44 18.82 15.61
N SER A 602 29.68 17.51 15.73
CA SER A 602 30.64 16.76 14.89
C SER A 602 30.36 15.25 14.87
N PRO A 603 29.13 14.81 14.54
CA PRO A 603 28.75 13.41 14.62
C PRO A 603 29.50 12.58 13.58
N GLN A 604 29.77 11.32 13.90
CA GLN A 604 30.52 10.42 13.01
C GLN A 604 29.72 9.97 11.78
N GLY A 605 28.40 9.85 11.92
CA GLY A 605 27.54 9.22 10.91
C GLY A 605 26.72 10.18 10.06
N LYS A 606 26.59 11.46 10.43
CA LYS A 606 25.71 12.39 9.72
C LYS A 606 26.48 13.21 8.70
N PHE A 607 25.82 13.61 7.62
CA PHE A 607 26.43 14.31 6.48
C PHE A 607 26.04 15.77 6.46
N ILE A 608 26.89 16.64 5.93
CA ILE A 608 26.51 18.05 5.75
C ILE A 608 25.71 18.19 4.46
N TYR A 609 24.62 18.95 4.49
CA TYR A 609 23.78 19.20 3.31
C TYR A 609 24.62 19.64 2.11
N GLY A 610 24.41 18.97 0.97
CA GLY A 610 25.13 19.25 -0.28
C GLY A 610 26.56 18.70 -0.33
N ARG A 611 26.99 17.87 0.64
CA ARG A 611 28.34 17.29 0.70
C ARG A 611 28.29 15.78 0.91
N ILE A 612 29.30 15.08 0.36
CA ILE A 612 29.49 13.62 0.52
C ILE A 612 30.29 13.24 1.78
N SER A 613 30.93 14.21 2.42
CA SER A 613 31.73 14.00 3.64
C SER A 613 30.85 14.03 4.88
N THR A 614 31.22 13.22 5.88
CA THR A 614 30.53 13.24 7.17
C THR A 614 30.91 14.49 7.96
N ALA A 615 30.04 14.90 8.89
CA ALA A 615 30.24 16.08 9.71
C ALA A 615 31.53 16.00 10.55
N LYS A 616 31.99 14.80 10.93
CA LYS A 616 33.30 14.65 11.60
C LYS A 616 34.49 15.13 10.77
N ASP A 617 34.40 15.07 9.43
CA ASP A 617 35.49 15.41 8.53
C ASP A 617 35.45 16.91 8.16
N ASP A 618 34.25 17.49 8.06
CA ASP A 618 34.06 18.90 7.68
C ASP A 618 33.88 19.84 8.88
N ARG A 619 33.46 19.33 10.04
CA ARG A 619 33.32 20.05 11.32
C ARG A 619 34.07 19.30 12.42
N ASN A 620 35.39 19.22 12.35
CA ASN A 620 36.19 18.40 13.27
C ASN A 620 35.99 18.85 14.74
N VAL A 621 35.91 17.88 15.64
CA VAL A 621 35.77 18.06 17.10
C VAL A 621 36.86 18.94 17.71
N ALA A 622 38.04 18.97 17.09
CA ALA A 622 39.14 19.85 17.50
C ALA A 622 38.71 21.33 17.57
N CYS A 623 37.73 21.73 16.77
CA CYS A 623 37.25 23.11 16.74
C CYS A 623 35.76 23.22 17.09
N ALA A 624 34.93 22.32 16.56
CA ALA A 624 33.48 22.37 16.70
C ALA A 624 32.92 21.74 17.99
N GLY A 625 33.76 21.02 18.76
CA GLY A 625 33.34 20.33 19.98
C GLY A 625 32.79 21.29 21.05
N LEU A 626 31.78 20.85 21.80
CA LEU A 626 31.15 21.68 22.84
C LEU A 626 31.99 21.68 24.13
N LYS A 627 32.53 22.84 24.50
CA LYS A 627 33.44 23.02 25.64
C LYS A 627 32.78 23.64 26.87
N GLY A 628 31.72 24.40 26.66
CA GLY A 628 31.01 25.07 27.74
C GLY A 628 29.60 25.44 27.31
N ILE A 629 28.77 25.78 28.28
CA ILE A 629 27.45 26.36 28.07
C ILE A 629 27.37 27.69 28.81
N VAL A 630 26.67 28.64 28.21
CA VAL A 630 26.46 29.99 28.73
C VAL A 630 24.97 30.19 28.90
N LEU A 631 24.55 30.64 30.09
CA LEU A 631 23.18 31.03 30.36
C LEU A 631 22.83 32.22 29.45
N ASP A 632 21.80 32.06 28.63
CA ASP A 632 21.38 33.10 27.71
C ASP A 632 20.96 34.36 28.48
N ARG A 633 21.44 35.52 28.01
CA ARG A 633 21.22 36.80 28.68
C ARG A 633 19.74 37.19 28.69
N ASP A 634 19.05 36.95 27.59
CA ASP A 634 17.65 37.33 27.44
C ASP A 634 16.80 36.39 28.29
N PHE A 635 17.10 35.09 28.30
CA PHE A 635 16.48 34.12 29.22
C PHE A 635 16.65 34.52 30.69
N LYS A 636 17.88 34.84 31.11
CA LYS A 636 18.18 35.31 32.46
C LYS A 636 17.32 36.52 32.84
N SER A 637 17.11 37.43 31.90
CA SER A 637 16.28 38.62 32.08
C SER A 637 14.79 38.28 32.15
N HIS A 638 14.25 37.51 31.20
CA HIS A 638 12.83 37.14 31.15
C HIS A 638 12.40 36.32 32.36
N GLN A 639 13.24 35.37 32.79
CA GLN A 639 12.97 34.46 33.90
C GLN A 639 13.38 35.04 35.28
N GLY A 640 13.90 36.27 35.33
CA GLY A 640 14.26 36.95 36.58
C GLY A 640 15.34 36.22 37.39
N ILE A 641 16.30 35.56 36.73
CA ILE A 641 17.31 34.73 37.39
C ILE A 641 18.38 35.63 38.03
N GLY A 642 18.36 35.65 39.36
CA GLY A 642 19.30 36.43 40.17
C GLY A 642 20.76 35.94 40.07
N PRO A 643 21.74 36.78 40.46
CA PRO A 643 23.15 36.40 40.48
C PRO A 643 23.41 35.15 41.31
N GLY A 644 24.16 34.19 40.76
CA GLY A 644 24.61 32.99 41.48
C GLY A 644 23.56 31.88 41.67
N VAL A 645 22.31 32.11 41.23
CA VAL A 645 21.24 31.09 41.22
C VAL A 645 21.59 29.97 40.24
N ILE A 646 21.86 30.36 38.98
CA ILE A 646 22.48 29.50 37.96
C ILE A 646 23.80 30.19 37.56
N PRO A 647 24.93 29.46 37.43
CA PRO A 647 26.16 30.04 36.92
C PRO A 647 25.99 30.56 35.49
N ASP A 648 26.57 31.72 35.18
CA ASP A 648 26.48 32.32 33.84
C ASP A 648 27.22 31.49 32.79
N THR A 649 28.29 30.79 33.20
CA THR A 649 29.06 29.89 32.35
C THR A 649 29.36 28.61 33.13
N MET A 650 29.19 27.46 32.47
CA MET A 650 29.61 26.17 32.98
C MET A 650 30.50 25.50 31.94
N TYR A 651 31.72 25.14 32.33
CA TYR A 651 32.65 24.43 31.46
C TYR A 651 32.51 22.91 31.65
N THR A 652 33.04 22.15 30.69
CA THR A 652 33.20 20.71 30.82
C THR A 652 34.05 20.37 32.05
N ASN A 653 33.70 19.27 32.71
CA ASN A 653 34.38 18.80 33.91
C ASN A 653 35.82 18.41 33.55
N PRO A 654 36.85 19.02 34.18
CA PRO A 654 38.24 18.74 33.85
C PRO A 654 38.70 17.32 34.19
N GLU A 655 37.98 16.57 35.04
CA GLU A 655 38.26 15.14 35.25
C GLU A 655 37.92 14.31 34.01
N ILE A 656 36.85 14.69 33.30
CA ILE A 656 36.36 14.00 32.11
C ILE A 656 37.07 14.53 30.85
N ASP A 657 37.29 15.84 30.81
CA ASP A 657 37.86 16.59 29.67
C ASP A 657 39.33 16.99 29.92
N TRP A 658 40.10 16.06 30.50
CA TRP A 658 41.47 16.31 30.87
C TRP A 658 42.38 16.50 29.64
N GLN A 659 42.03 15.90 28.50
CA GLN A 659 42.82 16.00 27.26
C GLN A 659 42.88 17.45 26.77
N ASP A 660 41.79 18.22 26.87
CA ASP A 660 41.78 19.61 26.45
C ASP A 660 42.57 20.53 27.36
N VAL A 661 42.66 20.21 28.65
CA VAL A 661 43.53 20.94 29.58
C VAL A 661 44.99 20.74 29.18
N VAL A 662 45.37 19.52 28.78
CA VAL A 662 46.73 19.22 28.28
C VAL A 662 47.00 19.95 26.96
N SER A 663 46.08 19.86 25.99
CA SER A 663 46.23 20.55 24.69
C SER A 663 46.28 22.07 24.82
N ALA A 664 45.46 22.67 25.69
CA ALA A 664 45.49 24.11 25.94
C ALA A 664 46.82 24.56 26.58
N ASN A 665 47.39 23.76 27.47
CA ASN A 665 48.71 24.04 28.05
C ASN A 665 49.84 23.92 27.02
N ALA A 666 49.68 23.05 26.03
CA ALA A 666 50.60 22.90 24.91
C ALA A 666 50.35 23.88 23.74
N ASP A 667 49.40 24.81 23.91
CA ASP A 667 48.97 25.78 22.89
C ASP A 667 48.69 25.12 21.52
N THR A 668 47.92 24.02 21.55
CA THR A 668 47.64 23.24 20.35
C THR A 668 46.17 22.92 20.16
N LEU A 669 45.69 23.08 18.92
CA LEU A 669 44.40 22.54 18.49
C LEU A 669 44.42 21.01 18.35
N ASN A 670 45.60 20.39 18.26
CA ASN A 670 45.72 18.95 18.08
C ASN A 670 45.25 18.19 19.33
N LEU A 671 44.45 17.16 19.07
CA LEU A 671 44.02 16.19 20.07
C LEU A 671 44.92 14.95 19.90
N PRO A 672 45.78 14.60 20.87
CA PRO A 672 46.78 13.54 20.74
C PRO A 672 46.22 12.14 20.43
N THR A 673 44.90 11.95 20.51
CA THR A 673 44.21 10.70 20.15
C THR A 673 42.95 10.90 19.30
N GLN A 674 42.70 12.09 18.74
CA GLN A 674 41.45 12.47 18.03
C GLN A 674 40.13 12.17 18.77
N SER A 675 40.18 11.81 20.06
CA SER A 675 39.01 11.35 20.82
C SER A 675 38.52 12.43 21.78
N PHE A 676 38.27 13.65 21.29
CA PHE A 676 37.41 14.57 22.04
C PHE A 676 35.99 14.00 22.01
N PRO A 677 35.43 13.60 23.15
CA PRO A 677 34.27 12.74 23.13
C PRO A 677 32.95 13.50 23.00
N PHE A 678 32.96 14.83 23.12
CA PHE A 678 31.78 15.70 23.08
C PHE A 678 31.45 16.15 21.65
N ARG A 679 31.07 15.16 20.84
CA ARG A 679 30.89 15.30 19.39
C ARG A 679 29.48 15.08 18.87
N ASN A 680 28.61 14.54 19.72
CA ASN A 680 27.22 14.22 19.40
C ASN A 680 26.25 15.21 20.06
N ASP A 681 26.73 16.38 20.48
CA ASP A 681 25.86 17.40 21.07
C ASP A 681 25.04 18.09 20.00
N GLU A 682 23.83 18.41 20.37
CA GLU A 682 22.79 18.86 19.48
C GLU A 682 22.43 20.31 19.76
N PHE A 683 22.32 21.07 18.69
CA PHE A 683 21.79 22.42 18.74
C PHE A 683 20.67 22.57 17.73
N VAL A 684 19.80 23.53 18.01
CA VAL A 684 18.54 23.70 17.26
C VAL A 684 18.47 25.08 16.65
N ASP A 685 17.52 25.22 15.73
CA ASP A 685 17.11 26.50 15.12
C ASP A 685 18.29 27.29 14.55
N ALA A 686 19.23 26.58 13.91
CA ALA A 686 20.39 27.17 13.28
C ALA A 686 20.69 26.52 11.94
N ASN A 687 20.75 27.34 10.89
CA ASN A 687 21.16 26.89 9.57
C ASN A 687 22.67 27.07 9.38
N LEU A 688 23.45 26.01 9.57
CA LEU A 688 24.91 26.04 9.37
C LEU A 688 25.37 25.68 7.95
N ALA A 689 24.57 24.88 7.25
CA ALA A 689 24.84 24.49 5.87
C ALA A 689 24.13 25.44 4.90
N ASN A 690 24.67 25.58 3.69
CA ASN A 690 24.05 26.42 2.65
C ASN A 690 22.90 25.65 1.98
N ARG A 691 21.80 25.48 2.72
CA ARG A 691 20.58 24.85 2.21
C ARG A 691 19.67 25.87 1.51
N PRO A 692 19.13 25.58 0.31
CA PRO A 692 18.20 26.48 -0.38
C PRO A 692 16.87 26.68 0.36
N GLN A 693 16.38 25.62 0.99
CA GLN A 693 15.17 25.66 1.80
C GLN A 693 15.46 26.44 3.10
N PRO A 694 14.78 27.58 3.34
CA PRO A 694 14.98 28.35 4.55
C PRO A 694 14.38 27.61 5.74
N MET A 695 15.04 27.72 6.89
CA MET A 695 14.46 27.34 8.18
C MET A 695 13.53 28.44 8.65
N ILE A 696 12.30 28.09 9.04
CA ILE A 696 11.30 29.02 9.55
C ILE A 696 11.17 28.80 11.06
N ALA A 697 11.55 29.79 11.85
CA ALA A 697 11.36 29.77 13.30
C ALA A 697 9.87 29.61 13.64
N GLN A 698 9.57 28.85 14.68
CA GLN A 698 8.19 28.54 15.04
C GLN A 698 7.57 29.60 15.92
N GLU A 699 6.37 30.01 15.55
CA GLU A 699 5.53 30.88 16.36
C GLU A 699 4.61 30.06 17.27
N CYS A 700 4.41 30.54 18.50
CA CYS A 700 3.58 29.91 19.50
C CYS A 700 2.49 30.86 19.99
N GLU A 701 1.31 30.31 20.24
CA GLU A 701 0.13 31.07 20.71
C GLU A 701 0.20 31.37 22.22
N ALA A 702 1.14 30.74 22.93
CA ALA A 702 1.35 30.93 24.35
C ALA A 702 1.73 32.39 24.66
N ALA A 703 0.91 33.08 25.46
CA ALA A 703 1.08 34.50 25.76
C ALA A 703 2.38 34.83 26.52
N ASP A 704 2.97 33.83 27.19
CA ASP A 704 4.24 33.91 27.90
C ASP A 704 5.45 33.56 27.02
N ALA A 705 5.25 33.13 25.77
CA ALA A 705 6.32 32.87 24.82
C ALA A 705 7.07 34.17 24.48
N PRO A 706 8.37 34.29 24.81
CA PRO A 706 9.10 35.52 24.56
C PRO A 706 9.20 35.82 23.06
N GLY A 707 8.75 37.02 22.66
CA GLY A 707 8.73 37.43 21.27
C GLY A 707 7.76 36.64 20.37
N GLY A 708 6.85 35.84 20.95
CA GLY A 708 5.91 34.99 20.21
C GLY A 708 6.53 33.73 19.62
N LEU A 709 7.78 33.41 19.95
CA LEU A 709 8.49 32.24 19.43
C LEU A 709 8.33 31.03 20.34
N CYS A 710 8.20 29.84 19.76
CA CYS A 710 8.08 28.60 20.51
C CYS A 710 9.33 28.23 21.30
N ILE A 711 10.50 28.73 20.91
CA ILE A 711 11.79 28.37 21.49
C ILE A 711 12.38 29.59 22.17
N GLU A 712 12.59 29.49 23.48
CA GLU A 712 13.40 30.44 24.24
C GLU A 712 14.74 29.79 24.59
N PRO A 713 15.86 30.27 24.01
CA PRO A 713 17.18 29.73 24.33
C PRO A 713 17.53 29.88 25.80
N MET A 714 17.81 28.79 26.51
CA MET A 714 18.31 28.81 27.89
C MET A 714 19.83 28.78 27.92
N PHE A 715 20.44 27.89 27.11
CA PHE A 715 21.88 27.69 27.06
C PHE A 715 22.42 27.80 25.65
N ARG A 716 23.46 28.64 25.51
CA ARG A 716 24.26 28.75 24.30
C ARG A 716 25.60 28.05 24.46
N GLY A 717 26.07 27.40 23.42
CA GLY A 717 27.32 26.65 23.46
C GLY A 717 28.56 27.53 23.29
N ILE A 718 29.64 27.18 24.00
CA ILE A 718 31.00 27.63 23.73
C ILE A 718 31.70 26.51 22.98
N ALA A 719 32.11 26.77 21.75
CA ALA A 719 32.92 25.81 21.01
C ALA A 719 34.36 25.77 21.54
N ARG A 720 35.01 24.61 21.43
CA ARG A 720 36.40 24.38 21.86
C ARG A 720 37.36 25.41 21.27
N PHE A 721 37.22 25.70 19.97
CA PHE A 721 38.04 26.70 19.29
C PHE A 721 37.93 28.08 19.93
N ASP A 722 36.70 28.53 20.22
CA ASP A 722 36.45 29.84 20.82
C ASP A 722 36.96 29.92 22.27
N TRP A 723 36.86 28.82 23.02
CA TRP A 723 37.46 28.74 24.35
C TRP A 723 38.99 28.88 24.29
N LEU A 724 39.66 28.18 23.38
CA LEU A 724 41.12 28.30 23.18
C LEU A 724 41.52 29.71 22.73
N ARG A 725 40.75 30.34 21.84
CA ARG A 725 40.96 31.74 21.44
C ARG A 725 40.97 32.66 22.64
N GLU A 726 39.95 32.58 23.49
CA GLU A 726 39.88 33.43 24.69
C GLU A 726 40.96 33.07 25.72
N TYR A 727 41.35 31.80 25.81
CA TYR A 727 42.47 31.36 26.65
C TYR A 727 43.79 32.01 26.22
N ASN A 728 44.13 31.96 24.93
CA ASN A 728 45.38 32.55 24.40
C ASN A 728 45.37 34.08 24.42
N LYS A 729 44.22 34.69 24.13
CA LYS A 729 44.06 36.14 24.23
C LYS A 729 44.33 36.66 25.64
N ARG A 730 43.87 35.95 26.69
CA ARG A 730 44.17 36.30 28.09
C ARG A 730 45.66 36.17 28.43
N ARG A 731 46.40 35.38 27.67
CA ARG A 731 47.85 35.19 27.80
C ARG A 731 48.67 36.13 26.91
N GLY A 732 48.02 37.07 26.22
CA GLY A 732 48.66 38.11 25.43
C GLY A 732 48.69 37.87 23.92
N ASP A 733 48.19 36.73 23.43
CA ASP A 733 48.11 36.46 22.00
C ASP A 733 46.71 36.79 21.45
N ALA A 734 46.49 38.06 21.11
CA ALA A 734 45.26 38.51 20.46
C ALA A 734 45.19 38.15 18.96
N GLY A 735 46.29 37.66 18.37
CA GLY A 735 46.38 37.27 16.96
C GLY A 735 45.98 35.81 16.70
N TRP A 736 45.76 35.03 17.74
CA TRP A 736 45.33 33.64 17.62
C TRP A 736 43.97 33.50 16.91
N PRO A 737 43.80 32.55 15.98
CA PRO A 737 44.73 31.47 15.63
C PRO A 737 45.78 31.84 14.57
N ASP A 738 45.65 32.97 13.87
CA ASP A 738 46.48 33.32 12.70
C ASP A 738 47.96 33.54 13.08
N SER A 739 48.23 33.82 14.35
CA SER A 739 49.58 33.84 14.95
C SER A 739 50.25 32.46 15.02
N ALA A 740 49.45 31.38 15.11
CA ALA A 740 49.91 30.03 15.39
C ALA A 740 49.73 29.07 14.22
N TYR A 741 48.77 29.34 13.32
CA TYR A 741 48.41 28.46 12.22
C TYR A 741 48.15 29.24 10.94
N ASP A 742 48.60 28.68 9.82
CA ASP A 742 48.15 29.16 8.52
C ASP A 742 46.75 28.63 8.17
N ALA A 743 46.15 29.23 7.15
CA ALA A 743 44.80 28.90 6.69
C ALA A 743 44.62 27.43 6.30
N PHE A 744 45.64 26.81 5.71
CA PHE A 744 45.58 25.42 5.25
C PHE A 744 45.61 24.46 6.44
N THR A 745 46.51 24.70 7.39
CA THR A 745 46.65 23.94 8.64
C THR A 745 45.39 24.03 9.48
N LEU A 746 44.77 25.22 9.58
CA LEU A 746 43.49 25.37 10.27
C LEU A 746 42.37 24.57 9.60
N GLU A 747 42.33 24.53 8.28
CA GLU A 747 41.33 23.77 7.53
C GLU A 747 41.53 22.26 7.69
N GLU A 748 42.77 21.78 7.73
CA GLU A 748 43.09 20.38 8.01
C GLU A 748 42.68 19.97 9.44
N ILE A 749 42.97 20.81 10.43
CA ILE A 749 42.67 20.52 11.84
C ILE A 749 41.16 20.66 12.12
N CYS A 750 40.54 21.75 11.67
CA CYS A 750 39.15 22.05 12.00
C CYS A 750 38.14 21.46 11.00
N GLY A 751 38.53 21.19 9.76
CA GLY A 751 37.62 20.85 8.69
C GLY A 751 37.04 22.08 7.97
N THR A 752 36.63 21.88 6.72
CA THR A 752 36.30 22.96 5.77
C THR A 752 35.01 23.74 6.10
N GLN A 753 34.17 23.23 6.99
CA GLN A 753 32.90 23.86 7.41
C GLN A 753 32.87 24.23 8.89
N ALA A 754 33.98 24.09 9.62
CA ALA A 754 34.00 24.36 11.05
C ALA A 754 34.06 25.84 11.41
N LEU A 755 34.78 26.66 10.64
CA LEU A 755 35.12 28.03 11.03
C LEU A 755 34.36 29.08 10.21
N THR A 756 34.19 30.26 10.80
CA THR A 756 33.62 31.46 10.18
C THR A 756 34.39 32.70 10.63
N SER A 757 34.18 33.83 9.95
CA SER A 757 34.79 35.11 10.30
C SER A 757 34.24 35.63 11.63
N TYR A 758 35.10 36.25 12.44
CA TYR A 758 34.70 36.91 13.69
C TYR A 758 35.50 38.19 13.90
N GLY A 759 34.81 39.34 13.93
CA GLY A 759 35.47 40.64 13.93
C GLY A 759 36.34 40.82 12.68
N ALA A 760 37.64 41.05 12.88
CA ALA A 760 38.62 41.22 11.80
C ALA A 760 39.28 39.89 11.34
N LEU A 761 39.02 38.77 12.02
CA LEU A 761 39.66 37.48 11.73
C LEU A 761 38.80 36.64 10.78
N SER A 762 39.36 36.21 9.65
CA SER A 762 38.62 35.50 8.58
C SER A 762 38.19 34.06 8.93
N ARG A 763 38.72 33.51 10.02
CA ARG A 763 38.36 32.20 10.60
C ARG A 763 38.36 32.26 12.12
N GLY A 764 37.87 33.38 12.66
CA GLY A 764 38.02 33.73 14.05
C GLY A 764 37.09 33.03 15.03
N SER A 765 36.09 32.25 14.59
CA SER A 765 35.15 31.55 15.48
C SER A 765 34.64 30.25 14.84
N ALA A 766 34.24 29.26 15.65
CA ALA A 766 33.56 28.07 15.16
C ALA A 766 32.10 28.38 14.82
N LYS A 767 31.58 27.79 13.74
CA LYS A 767 30.16 27.93 13.34
C LYS A 767 29.18 27.41 14.40
N THR A 768 29.61 26.45 15.24
CA THR A 768 28.82 25.89 16.34
C THR A 768 28.80 26.78 17.59
N ASN A 769 29.67 27.80 17.66
CA ASN A 769 29.74 28.70 18.80
C ASN A 769 28.48 29.59 18.88
N GLY A 770 27.97 29.79 20.09
CA GLY A 770 26.79 30.61 20.37
C GLY A 770 25.45 29.99 19.93
N LYS A 771 25.44 28.75 19.43
CA LYS A 771 24.21 28.03 19.06
C LYS A 771 23.45 27.56 20.28
N VAL A 772 22.17 27.27 20.10
CA VAL A 772 21.22 26.95 21.18
C VAL A 772 21.31 25.46 21.48
N TYR A 773 21.91 25.10 22.61
CA TYR A 773 22.07 23.71 23.06
C TYR A 773 21.06 23.34 24.15
N GLY A 774 20.46 24.32 24.82
CA GLY A 774 19.38 24.11 25.77
C GLY A 774 18.32 25.18 25.64
N TYR A 775 17.05 24.81 25.72
CA TYR A 775 15.95 25.75 25.51
C TYR A 775 14.67 25.35 26.24
N PHE A 776 13.78 26.34 26.34
CA PHE A 776 12.40 26.21 26.79
C PHE A 776 11.50 26.16 25.56
N SER A 777 10.59 25.18 25.53
CA SER A 777 9.58 25.02 24.50
C SER A 777 8.22 25.48 25.01
N TYR A 778 7.71 26.54 24.40
CA TYR A 778 6.37 27.08 24.63
C TYR A 778 5.32 26.49 23.70
N LYS A 779 5.64 25.36 23.03
CA LYS A 779 4.69 24.61 22.21
C LYS A 779 3.74 23.82 23.11
N MET A 780 2.77 24.53 23.67
CA MET A 780 1.79 24.00 24.62
C MET A 780 0.39 24.51 24.32
N VAL A 781 -0.62 23.83 24.86
CA VAL A 781 -2.02 24.25 24.80
C VAL A 781 -2.43 25.01 26.05
N GLU A 782 -3.50 25.80 25.96
CA GLU A 782 -4.02 26.62 27.07
C GLU A 782 -4.34 25.80 28.33
N ASP A 783 -4.73 24.54 28.16
CA ASP A 783 -5.11 23.61 29.22
C ASP A 783 -3.92 22.89 29.89
N LYS A 784 -2.68 23.19 29.50
CA LYS A 784 -1.49 22.55 30.07
C LYS A 784 -1.42 22.77 31.59
N PRO A 785 -1.28 21.70 32.41
CA PRO A 785 -1.06 21.82 33.85
C PRO A 785 0.14 22.72 34.15
N GLY A 786 -0.07 23.70 35.04
CA GLY A 786 0.96 24.67 35.43
C GLY A 786 1.32 25.73 34.37
N ARG A 787 0.90 25.55 33.09
CA ARG A 787 1.21 26.42 31.95
C ARG A 787 2.70 26.80 31.90
N LYS A 788 3.55 25.79 31.98
CA LYS A 788 5.01 25.93 31.95
C LYS A 788 5.58 25.33 30.68
N ALA A 789 6.60 25.98 30.12
CA ALA A 789 7.35 25.46 28.99
C ALA A 789 8.03 24.12 29.33
N ASP A 790 8.22 23.26 28.34
CA ASP A 790 9.05 22.06 28.48
C ASP A 790 10.52 22.39 28.24
N VAL A 791 11.43 21.55 28.72
CA VAL A 791 12.86 21.86 28.70
C VAL A 791 13.63 20.78 27.96
N TYR A 792 14.55 21.20 27.09
CA TYR A 792 15.30 20.29 26.23
C TYR A 792 16.76 20.72 26.17
N TRP A 793 17.67 19.83 26.57
CA TRP A 793 19.11 20.02 26.51
C TRP A 793 19.76 18.97 25.60
N GLY A 794 20.31 19.40 24.47
CA GLY A 794 21.05 18.58 23.52
C GLY A 794 22.46 18.20 23.98
N PHE A 795 22.70 18.20 25.29
CA PHE A 795 23.96 17.88 25.92
C PHE A 795 23.72 17.13 27.22
N ASP A 796 24.70 16.31 27.62
CA ASP A 796 24.65 15.62 28.91
C ASP A 796 25.14 16.56 30.04
N PRO A 797 24.31 16.91 31.04
CA PRO A 797 24.70 17.80 32.13
C PRO A 797 25.73 17.20 33.09
N TYR A 798 25.88 15.87 33.15
CA TYR A 798 26.84 15.20 34.03
C TYR A 798 28.30 15.52 33.63
N ARG A 799 28.56 15.77 32.35
CA ARG A 799 29.92 16.03 31.85
C ARG A 799 30.43 17.46 32.12
N PHE A 800 29.58 18.34 32.64
CA PHE A 800 29.95 19.71 33.00
C PHE A 800 30.24 19.81 34.50
N GLU A 801 30.68 20.99 34.95
CA GLU A 801 30.82 21.27 36.38
C GLU A 801 29.52 20.97 37.16
N ALA A 802 29.58 19.92 37.99
CA ALA A 802 28.40 19.31 38.58
C ALA A 802 27.57 20.25 39.46
N GLU A 803 28.21 21.13 40.23
CA GLU A 803 27.51 22.10 41.06
C GLU A 803 26.65 23.07 40.24
N GLY A 804 27.17 23.50 39.08
CA GLY A 804 26.44 24.38 38.19
C GLY A 804 25.24 23.71 37.55
N THR A 805 25.44 22.50 37.00
CA THR A 805 24.35 21.78 36.32
C THR A 805 23.28 21.30 37.29
N LYS A 806 23.65 20.87 38.50
CA LYS A 806 22.69 20.54 39.58
C LYS A 806 21.85 21.76 39.98
N LYS A 807 22.45 22.95 40.08
CA LYS A 807 21.69 24.20 40.33
C LYS A 807 20.72 24.52 39.19
N ALA A 808 21.15 24.38 37.94
CA ALA A 808 20.28 24.58 36.78
C ALA A 808 19.10 23.60 36.76
N ILE A 809 19.35 22.31 37.01
CA ILE A 809 18.30 21.28 37.08
C ILE A 809 17.31 21.58 38.20
N ARG A 810 17.79 21.88 39.41
CA ARG A 810 16.90 22.26 40.54
C ARG A 810 16.03 23.46 40.19
N TRP A 811 16.60 24.47 39.54
CA TRP A 811 15.86 25.65 39.12
C TRP A 811 14.77 25.29 38.10
N VAL A 812 15.05 24.43 37.12
CA VAL A 812 14.05 23.93 36.17
C VAL A 812 12.92 23.17 36.87
N LEU A 813 13.26 22.29 37.83
CA LEU A 813 12.27 21.53 38.59
C LEU A 813 11.40 22.45 39.48
N GLN A 814 11.98 23.51 40.04
CA GLN A 814 11.22 24.56 40.73
C GLN A 814 10.35 25.38 39.79
N TYR A 815 10.82 25.67 38.58
CA TYR A 815 10.03 26.33 37.53
C TYR A 815 8.78 25.51 37.16
N PHE A 816 8.89 24.17 37.13
CA PHE A 816 7.75 23.25 37.00
C PHE A 816 6.84 23.19 38.24
N GLY A 817 7.16 23.92 39.31
CA GLY A 817 6.38 23.95 40.55
C GLY A 817 6.65 22.78 41.50
N LEU A 818 7.76 22.06 41.33
CA LEU A 818 8.14 21.00 42.27
C LEU A 818 8.76 21.58 43.54
N SER A 819 8.43 20.95 44.67
CA SER A 819 9.02 21.29 45.97
C SER A 819 10.39 20.65 46.10
N ILE A 820 11.37 21.43 46.55
CA ILE A 820 12.75 20.99 46.76
C ILE A 820 13.04 21.02 48.26
N ASN A 821 13.65 19.95 48.78
CA ASN A 821 14.06 19.84 50.18
C ASN A 821 15.10 20.92 50.49
N GLN A 822 14.90 21.65 51.59
CA GLN A 822 15.82 22.69 52.05
C GLN A 822 17.06 22.11 52.73
#